data_AF-A0A1I1B1Y8-F1
#
_entry.id   AF-A0A1I1B1Y8-F1
#
_cell.length_a   1.000
_cell.length_b   1.000
_cell.length_c   1.000
_cell.angle_alpha   90.00
_cell.angle_beta   90.00
_cell.angle_gamma   90.00
#
_symmetry.space_group_name_H-M   'P 1'
#
loop_
_entity.id
_entity.type
_entity.pdbx_description
1 polymer ?
#
loop_
_entity_poly.entity_id
_entity_poly.type
_entity_poly.pdbx_seq_one_letter_code
_entity_poly.pdbx_strand_id
1 'polypeptide(L)'
;HGWVYVTYTGLITARGVVSGHQLLQGVLARYALPHPTQDADELRRFFLEDSAALVDRFGGRIGAVLLGQAYVAPVRRNPYSVVVVGSNGSKKTGLCALSMHHFGTAWDRSRPTASMTGNGSTLNSVRLVAHQAKDAVAFFDDVTPGGNSTAAQVRLGEMLQLLFNQEVRDRASRDGDGIRAGHVPHASGLFSSELMPKFGANARRALVVPLQRDELQLDDILHLDRIESRLGRATLQASMIGWAARDLERARQIVRDAATTYGETLRAAGRTSEEAEAAAYLWAGWTLMTTFLVDVGALELAEQRDWLQRAHQGLHEAIEAAQDPDSPLNAGLRLRELIASSLRSGVAHLTDVTTDDAPSDEGLAIRLGWRRVNLGMNDEHGYPRRRLEAKGLRAGYVNADAGEVLLDATSLESLIKASAAGLSEPFSMDAGTARRALHEVGVLKAQWDSHGAGRWRYTMKRTIACESSSVTGRAAQRMVTVLDLAALMGDEDDPTTPQQPTLPLAPIGGPPTPQPTSDGPFDGSPAPEPVSDTPAPPAPTPEPHEETDVESPDVAVTLLPEPGECSVCHHPARTAVGNMPVHAECWGAIARGDDEAFARIAGEAAEPQPAAVEPQPTPEPQAAAVEPQAAAEPATAAARAETVETRRDISPTSTRTAVRAGAPRPSATTRQSFAAAAAVVDAAGVHLSNGDQLPLPPIRHLGDLAELGYELRLGTQVVEPSRAAHGYADPGVVVVGAELAEQLGITTRGLPRDGADKGAAFAAAHTDHPALRAALEDGWCVAERVGTDLRGWTKMWRAGQPSVYVTFADLLPPSVRSGDADAATVARRLGLFSKVLGTGYHLSQHATGLDLMQRLRVKAKDEFVVHTPPRPALALGDPDLNWARPPMAEEAQLTYVHAYDRGGAHLAGVAGLELPVGEPTEFPEGRPFDPRLPGYWFVEIPASSNDWRFPHPLFKGMRSREFDWVTTPTLTLANELGYDLEVRQAWVWEQHARVLDPWYKRITAARTATDDESDPDLAAVRTMLKELYTRSIGMMGSRTHAEGTTTFYPERRHHIVAKARANLLRRIVQIGQDSGVWPLAVKTDTVVYASAEPDPIKAWPGDPKHLGRGLGQFKVEGTGLLADQLPHLQGPSWPDDGKALLTGRTPDDGSE
;
A
#
# COMPACT_ATOMS: atom_id res chain seq x y z
N HIS A 1 45.94 6.14 -9.81
CA HIS A 1 45.17 5.41 -10.83
C HIS A 1 44.26 6.30 -11.69
N GLY A 2 44.38 7.64 -11.65
CA GLY A 2 43.47 8.51 -12.43
C GLY A 2 42.01 8.35 -11.99
N TRP A 3 41.07 8.74 -12.85
CA TRP A 3 39.65 8.44 -12.66
C TRP A 3 39.40 6.93 -12.80
N VAL A 4 38.47 6.40 -12.00
CA VAL A 4 38.06 5.00 -12.04
C VAL A 4 36.54 4.91 -12.03
N TYR A 5 35.99 3.91 -12.73
CA TYR A 5 34.56 3.62 -12.72
C TYR A 5 34.29 2.44 -11.79
N VAL A 6 33.33 2.60 -10.88
CA VAL A 6 32.96 1.56 -9.90
C VAL A 6 31.88 0.67 -10.49
N THR A 7 32.14 -0.62 -10.55
CA THR A 7 31.16 -1.65 -10.93
C THR A 7 31.17 -2.77 -9.88
N TYR A 8 30.14 -3.61 -9.85
CA TYR A 8 30.05 -4.72 -8.90
C TYR A 8 31.23 -5.70 -9.02
N THR A 9 31.77 -5.88 -10.23
CA THR A 9 32.90 -6.77 -10.52
C THR A 9 34.27 -6.17 -10.16
N GLY A 10 34.36 -4.87 -9.89
CA GLY A 10 35.62 -4.19 -9.57
C GLY A 10 35.68 -2.72 -10.01
N LEU A 11 36.90 -2.22 -10.24
CA LEU A 11 37.17 -0.86 -10.67
C LEU A 11 37.71 -0.87 -12.11
N ILE A 12 37.00 -0.26 -13.05
CA ILE A 12 37.51 -0.07 -14.42
C ILE A 12 38.40 1.16 -14.43
N THR A 13 39.65 0.99 -14.85
CA THR A 13 40.67 2.05 -14.89
C THR A 13 41.26 2.18 -16.30
N ALA A 14 42.04 3.23 -16.54
CA ALA A 14 42.80 3.42 -17.78
C ALA A 14 43.71 2.22 -18.15
N ARG A 15 44.10 1.40 -17.16
CA ARG A 15 45.01 0.25 -17.31
C ARG A 15 44.27 -1.11 -17.28
N GLY A 16 42.94 -1.10 -17.32
CA GLY A 16 42.11 -2.30 -17.17
C GLY A 16 41.41 -2.38 -15.81
N VAL A 17 40.87 -3.55 -15.48
CA VAL A 17 40.09 -3.77 -14.25
C VAL A 17 41.01 -4.12 -13.09
N VAL A 18 40.79 -3.46 -11.96
CA VAL A 18 41.44 -3.77 -10.69
C VAL A 18 40.38 -4.28 -9.72
N SER A 19 40.69 -5.32 -8.94
CA SER A 19 39.82 -5.79 -7.87
C SER A 19 39.60 -4.66 -6.84
N GLY A 20 38.34 -4.29 -6.61
CA GLY A 20 37.94 -3.27 -5.64
C GLY A 20 37.03 -3.84 -4.55
N HIS A 21 36.92 -3.14 -3.42
CA HIS A 21 35.97 -3.50 -2.37
C HIS A 21 34.52 -3.38 -2.88
N GLN A 22 33.71 -4.43 -2.70
CA GLN A 22 32.31 -4.47 -3.14
C GLN A 22 31.46 -3.45 -2.37
N LEU A 23 31.23 -2.28 -2.98
CA LEU A 23 30.42 -1.18 -2.42
C LEU A 23 28.94 -1.24 -2.85
N LEU A 24 28.61 -2.02 -3.88
CA LEU A 24 27.26 -2.13 -4.44
C LEU A 24 26.54 -3.34 -3.83
N GLN A 25 25.38 -3.10 -3.20
CA GLN A 25 24.57 -4.13 -2.54
C GLN A 25 23.15 -4.20 -3.12
N GLY A 26 22.46 -5.32 -2.87
CA GLY A 26 21.07 -5.52 -3.30
C GLY A 26 20.90 -5.42 -4.81
N VAL A 27 19.96 -4.58 -5.27
CA VAL A 27 19.67 -4.38 -6.70
C VAL A 27 20.89 -3.86 -7.49
N LEU A 28 21.81 -3.15 -6.82
CA LEU A 28 22.97 -2.56 -7.47
C LEU A 28 24.05 -3.58 -7.84
N ALA A 29 23.99 -4.81 -7.30
CA ALA A 29 24.89 -5.89 -7.69
C ALA A 29 24.77 -6.27 -9.18
N ARG A 30 23.67 -5.87 -9.84
CA ARG A 30 23.47 -6.10 -11.28
C ARG A 30 24.25 -5.13 -12.17
N TYR A 31 24.77 -4.02 -11.62
CA TYR A 31 25.71 -3.13 -12.33
C TYR A 31 27.09 -3.79 -12.37
N ALA A 32 27.16 -4.97 -12.99
CA ALA A 32 28.28 -5.89 -13.05
C ALA A 32 28.83 -5.93 -14.48
N LEU A 33 29.71 -4.98 -14.79
CA LEU A 33 30.37 -4.90 -16.09
C LEU A 33 31.49 -5.97 -16.17
N PRO A 34 31.64 -6.64 -17.31
CA PRO A 34 32.74 -7.58 -17.53
C PRO A 34 34.08 -6.84 -17.70
N HIS A 35 35.15 -7.61 -17.88
CA HIS A 35 36.44 -7.04 -18.26
C HIS A 35 36.36 -6.39 -19.66
N PRO A 36 36.93 -5.19 -19.85
CA PRO A 36 36.98 -4.55 -21.15
C PRO A 36 37.93 -5.30 -22.09
N THR A 37 37.60 -5.30 -23.38
CA THR A 37 38.47 -5.80 -24.45
C THR A 37 39.15 -4.62 -25.16
N GLN A 38 40.28 -4.87 -25.80
CA GLN A 38 40.94 -3.91 -26.71
C GLN A 38 40.94 -4.41 -28.15
N ASP A 39 40.34 -5.56 -28.42
CA ASP A 39 40.22 -6.13 -29.75
C ASP A 39 39.20 -5.34 -30.57
N ALA A 40 39.67 -4.69 -31.64
CA ALA A 40 38.85 -3.85 -32.50
C ALA A 40 37.78 -4.65 -33.26
N ASP A 41 38.08 -5.89 -33.66
CA ASP A 41 37.13 -6.75 -34.39
C ASP A 41 36.01 -7.23 -33.47
N GLU A 42 36.34 -7.59 -32.22
CA GLU A 42 35.33 -7.91 -31.20
C GLU A 42 34.44 -6.70 -30.91
N LEU A 43 35.03 -5.52 -30.68
CA LEU A 43 34.29 -4.29 -30.40
C LEU A 43 33.37 -3.89 -31.55
N ARG A 44 33.84 -4.05 -32.79
CA ARG A 44 33.03 -3.84 -33.99
C ARG A 44 31.83 -4.79 -34.01
N ARG A 45 32.06 -6.08 -33.77
CA ARG A 45 30.99 -7.09 -33.74
C ARG A 45 29.98 -6.79 -32.64
N PHE A 46 30.44 -6.53 -31.41
CA PHE A 46 29.56 -6.17 -30.29
C PHE A 46 28.75 -4.89 -30.56
N PHE A 47 29.35 -3.91 -31.23
CA PHE A 47 28.63 -2.71 -31.63
C PHE A 47 27.56 -3.03 -32.67
N LEU A 48 27.91 -3.65 -33.81
CA LEU A 48 26.99 -3.85 -34.93
C LEU A 48 25.89 -4.89 -34.63
N GLU A 49 26.25 -6.03 -34.05
CA GLU A 49 25.35 -7.17 -33.90
C GLU A 49 24.56 -7.16 -32.59
N ASP A 50 25.12 -6.57 -31.52
CA ASP A 50 24.52 -6.64 -30.18
C ASP A 50 23.95 -5.30 -29.70
N SER A 51 24.67 -4.20 -29.91
CA SER A 51 24.28 -2.87 -29.39
C SER A 51 23.47 -2.07 -30.41
N ALA A 52 24.07 -1.68 -31.54
CA ALA A 52 23.44 -0.91 -32.60
C ALA A 52 22.31 -1.67 -33.31
N ALA A 53 22.28 -3.01 -33.22
CA ALA A 53 21.16 -3.83 -33.69
C ALA A 53 19.80 -3.42 -33.10
N LEU A 54 19.75 -2.71 -31.96
CA LEU A 54 18.51 -2.13 -31.45
C LEU A 54 17.90 -1.10 -32.44
N VAL A 55 18.72 -0.35 -33.18
CA VAL A 55 18.27 0.61 -34.21
C VAL A 55 17.65 -0.13 -35.39
N ASP A 56 18.30 -1.20 -35.84
CA ASP A 56 17.84 -1.92 -37.03
C ASP A 56 16.60 -2.79 -36.73
N ARG A 57 16.48 -3.36 -35.53
CA ARG A 57 15.36 -4.24 -35.14
C ARG A 57 14.13 -3.51 -34.62
N PHE A 58 14.31 -2.38 -33.93
CA PHE A 58 13.20 -1.64 -33.31
C PHE A 58 12.98 -0.26 -33.93
N GLY A 59 13.73 0.09 -34.98
CA GLY A 59 13.65 1.38 -35.65
C GLY A 59 14.52 2.46 -34.98
N GLY A 60 14.92 3.45 -35.79
CA GLY A 60 15.76 4.57 -35.38
C GLY A 60 15.17 5.34 -34.19
N ARG A 61 13.87 5.59 -34.23
CA ARG A 61 13.10 6.23 -33.15
C ARG A 61 13.35 5.65 -31.76
N ILE A 62 13.41 4.33 -31.64
CA ILE A 62 13.57 3.63 -30.37
C ILE A 62 15.05 3.44 -30.04
N GLY A 63 15.80 2.88 -30.99
CA GLY A 63 17.20 2.54 -30.80
C GLY A 63 18.07 3.76 -30.53
N ALA A 64 17.87 4.86 -31.28
CA ALA A 64 18.66 6.07 -31.12
C ALA A 64 18.51 6.67 -29.71
N VAL A 65 17.30 6.65 -29.15
CA VAL A 65 17.02 7.19 -27.82
C VAL A 65 17.65 6.32 -26.72
N LEU A 66 17.38 5.02 -26.72
CA LEU A 66 17.84 4.11 -25.66
C LEU A 66 19.36 3.98 -25.63
N LEU A 67 19.98 3.83 -26.80
CA LEU A 67 21.44 3.71 -26.91
C LEU A 67 22.14 5.02 -26.58
N GLY A 68 21.62 6.16 -27.06
CA GLY A 68 22.17 7.48 -26.69
C GLY A 68 22.22 7.69 -25.18
N GLN A 69 21.14 7.29 -24.47
CA GLN A 69 21.08 7.35 -23.01
C GLN A 69 22.08 6.40 -22.33
N ALA A 70 22.19 5.16 -22.80
CA ALA A 70 23.12 4.17 -22.27
C ALA A 70 24.59 4.60 -22.46
N TYR A 71 24.92 5.16 -23.62
CA TYR A 71 26.28 5.57 -23.96
C TYR A 71 26.74 6.80 -23.20
N VAL A 72 25.89 7.83 -23.03
CA VAL A 72 26.30 9.07 -22.36
C VAL A 72 26.43 8.92 -20.84
N ALA A 73 25.58 8.09 -20.22
CA ALA A 73 25.39 8.06 -18.77
C ALA A 73 26.68 7.85 -17.94
N PRO A 74 27.64 6.99 -18.33
CA PRO A 74 28.89 6.80 -17.56
C PRO A 74 29.87 7.96 -17.58
N VAL A 75 29.82 8.80 -18.61
CA VAL A 75 30.73 9.94 -18.74
C VAL A 75 30.08 11.21 -18.21
N ARG A 76 28.77 11.35 -18.45
CA ARG A 76 27.97 12.49 -18.00
C ARG A 76 26.51 12.09 -17.81
N ARG A 77 25.96 12.42 -16.64
CA ARG A 77 24.52 12.32 -16.38
C ARG A 77 23.71 13.10 -17.41
N ASN A 78 22.70 12.46 -18.00
CA ASN A 78 21.65 13.14 -18.73
C ASN A 78 20.54 13.57 -17.73
N PRO A 79 20.25 14.88 -17.58
CA PRO A 79 19.18 15.32 -16.70
C PRO A 79 17.78 14.94 -17.21
N TYR A 80 17.61 14.77 -18.52
CA TYR A 80 16.36 14.36 -19.12
C TYR A 80 16.20 12.84 -19.02
N SER A 81 15.06 12.41 -18.49
CA SER A 81 14.74 10.99 -18.39
C SER A 81 14.13 10.48 -19.69
N VAL A 82 14.37 9.23 -20.05
CA VAL A 82 13.65 8.57 -21.14
C VAL A 82 12.42 7.87 -20.57
N VAL A 83 11.25 8.08 -21.16
CA VAL A 83 10.01 7.42 -20.74
C VAL A 83 9.44 6.65 -21.91
N VAL A 84 9.56 5.33 -21.85
CA VAL A 84 8.93 4.41 -22.82
C VAL A 84 7.48 4.22 -22.40
N VAL A 85 6.54 4.72 -23.21
CA VAL A 85 5.11 4.69 -22.91
C VAL A 85 4.42 3.71 -23.84
N GLY A 86 3.67 2.77 -23.31
CA GLY A 86 2.91 1.85 -24.13
C GLY A 86 1.87 1.09 -23.32
N SER A 87 0.79 0.69 -24.00
CA SER A 87 -0.28 -0.12 -23.39
C SER A 87 0.27 -1.43 -22.82
N ASN A 88 -0.53 -2.10 -21.97
CA ASN A 88 -0.15 -3.41 -21.48
C ASN A 88 0.07 -4.39 -22.66
N GLY A 89 1.13 -5.18 -22.58
CA GLY A 89 1.53 -6.10 -23.66
C GLY A 89 2.41 -5.50 -24.77
N SER A 90 2.69 -4.19 -24.78
CA SER A 90 3.60 -3.52 -25.74
C SER A 90 5.08 -3.91 -25.65
N LYS A 91 5.44 -4.84 -24.75
CA LYS A 91 6.81 -5.32 -24.53
C LYS A 91 7.81 -4.23 -24.04
N LYS A 92 7.30 -3.07 -23.60
CA LYS A 92 8.05 -1.92 -23.04
C LYS A 92 9.11 -2.31 -22.00
N THR A 93 8.77 -3.14 -21.02
CA THR A 93 9.68 -3.58 -19.95
C THR A 93 10.84 -4.41 -20.50
N GLY A 94 10.59 -5.29 -21.48
CA GLY A 94 11.62 -6.09 -22.13
C GLY A 94 12.59 -5.21 -22.92
N LEU A 95 12.07 -4.24 -23.66
CA LEU A 95 12.87 -3.25 -24.38
C LEU A 95 13.78 -2.44 -23.42
N CYS A 96 13.25 -1.96 -22.28
CA CYS A 96 14.05 -1.25 -21.28
C CYS A 96 15.15 -2.15 -20.69
N ALA A 97 14.88 -3.45 -20.48
CA ALA A 97 15.89 -4.41 -20.02
C ALA A 97 17.05 -4.56 -21.02
N LEU A 98 16.77 -4.53 -22.33
CA LEU A 98 17.83 -4.56 -23.37
C LEU A 98 18.81 -3.39 -23.22
N SER A 99 18.31 -2.19 -22.93
CA SER A 99 19.15 -1.01 -22.65
C SER A 99 20.03 -1.23 -21.41
N MET A 100 19.49 -1.87 -20.37
CA MET A 100 20.20 -2.13 -19.12
C MET A 100 21.34 -3.14 -19.28
N HIS A 101 21.34 -3.98 -20.32
CA HIS A 101 22.44 -4.91 -20.58
C HIS A 101 23.80 -4.22 -20.82
N HIS A 102 23.83 -2.94 -21.17
CA HIS A 102 25.07 -2.16 -21.22
C HIS A 102 25.73 -1.99 -19.85
N PHE A 103 25.01 -2.22 -18.75
CA PHE A 103 25.52 -2.08 -17.38
C PHE A 103 25.76 -3.43 -16.68
N GLY A 104 25.47 -4.55 -17.34
CA GLY A 104 25.70 -5.89 -16.81
C GLY A 104 24.78 -6.94 -17.43
N THR A 105 25.08 -8.22 -17.26
CA THR A 105 24.31 -9.31 -17.91
C THR A 105 23.11 -9.80 -17.10
N ALA A 106 23.03 -9.40 -15.83
CA ALA A 106 22.04 -9.90 -14.86
C ALA A 106 20.68 -9.17 -14.89
N TRP A 107 20.48 -8.22 -15.82
CA TRP A 107 19.22 -7.50 -15.98
C TRP A 107 18.18 -8.36 -16.69
N ASP A 108 16.92 -8.26 -16.28
CA ASP A 108 15.80 -8.98 -16.91
C ASP A 108 14.52 -8.15 -16.71
N ARG A 109 13.49 -8.42 -17.51
CA ARG A 109 12.17 -7.77 -17.43
C ARG A 109 11.53 -7.88 -16.05
N SER A 110 11.81 -8.94 -15.29
CA SER A 110 11.28 -9.14 -13.93
C SER A 110 12.09 -8.40 -12.84
N ARG A 111 13.17 -7.73 -13.23
CA ARG A 111 14.25 -7.28 -12.35
C ARG A 111 14.65 -5.83 -12.65
N PRO A 112 13.74 -4.85 -12.51
CA PRO A 112 14.07 -3.44 -12.67
C PRO A 112 14.96 -2.93 -11.52
N THR A 113 15.47 -1.71 -11.67
CA THR A 113 16.20 -1.00 -10.60
C THR A 113 15.25 -0.66 -9.44
N ALA A 114 14.02 -0.24 -9.75
CA ALA A 114 12.93 -0.19 -8.79
C ALA A 114 11.57 -0.28 -9.51
N SER A 115 10.57 -0.89 -8.85
CA SER A 115 9.17 -0.87 -9.31
C SER A 115 8.47 0.40 -8.80
N MET A 116 7.71 1.03 -9.70
CA MET A 116 6.98 2.28 -9.48
C MET A 116 5.50 2.08 -9.11
N THR A 117 5.06 0.83 -8.94
CA THR A 117 3.69 0.49 -8.54
C THR A 117 3.32 1.05 -7.16
N GLY A 118 2.01 1.15 -6.86
CA GLY A 118 1.49 1.60 -5.55
C GLY A 118 2.09 0.89 -4.33
N ASN A 119 2.47 -0.38 -4.50
CA ASN A 119 3.09 -1.24 -3.50
C ASN A 119 4.61 -1.41 -3.69
N GLY A 120 5.20 -0.67 -4.63
CA GLY A 120 6.61 -0.72 -5.00
C GLY A 120 7.53 0.03 -4.03
N SER A 121 8.70 0.44 -4.53
CA SER A 121 9.71 1.11 -3.71
C SER A 121 9.24 2.50 -3.26
N THR A 122 9.44 2.82 -1.97
CA THR A 122 9.19 4.18 -1.46
C THR A 122 10.04 5.22 -2.20
N LEU A 123 9.54 6.46 -2.41
CA LEU A 123 10.32 7.53 -3.07
C LEU A 123 11.72 7.74 -2.47
N ASN A 124 11.88 7.50 -1.16
CA ASN A 124 13.18 7.59 -0.49
C ASN A 124 14.13 6.45 -0.87
N SER A 125 13.64 5.21 -0.98
CA SER A 125 14.48 4.10 -1.44
C SER A 125 14.86 4.27 -2.90
N VAL A 126 13.95 4.76 -3.74
CA VAL A 126 14.27 5.05 -5.15
C VAL A 126 15.31 6.17 -5.28
N ARG A 127 15.23 7.24 -4.47
CA ARG A 127 16.26 8.29 -4.41
C ARG A 127 17.63 7.73 -4.03
N LEU A 128 17.69 6.86 -3.01
CA LEU A 128 18.94 6.25 -2.57
C LEU A 128 19.55 5.36 -3.67
N VAL A 129 18.72 4.57 -4.34
CA VAL A 129 19.16 3.73 -5.46
C VAL A 129 19.66 4.60 -6.63
N ALA A 130 18.96 5.68 -6.99
CA ALA A 130 19.40 6.63 -8.01
C ALA A 130 20.69 7.39 -7.62
N HIS A 131 20.92 7.61 -6.32
CA HIS A 131 22.18 8.17 -5.82
C HIS A 131 23.33 7.17 -5.93
N GLN A 132 23.11 5.91 -5.56
CA GLN A 132 24.14 4.88 -5.52
C GLN A 132 24.47 4.30 -6.90
N ALA A 133 23.49 4.21 -7.81
CA ALA A 133 23.71 3.77 -9.19
C ALA A 133 24.60 4.74 -10.00
N LYS A 134 24.76 5.98 -9.52
CA LYS A 134 25.68 7.06 -9.95
C LYS A 134 26.40 6.85 -11.30
N ASP A 135 26.19 7.77 -12.24
CA ASP A 135 26.84 7.72 -13.56
C ASP A 135 26.49 6.42 -14.32
N ALA A 136 25.22 6.01 -14.22
CA ALA A 136 24.62 4.90 -14.96
C ALA A 136 23.13 5.20 -15.25
N VAL A 137 22.52 4.38 -16.11
CA VAL A 137 21.06 4.39 -16.30
C VAL A 137 20.39 3.66 -15.14
N ALA A 138 19.34 4.24 -14.56
CA ALA A 138 18.48 3.56 -13.59
C ALA A 138 17.11 3.27 -14.19
N PHE A 139 16.74 2.00 -14.22
CA PHE A 139 15.48 1.54 -14.81
C PHE A 139 14.35 1.45 -13.79
N PHE A 140 13.36 2.33 -13.93
CA PHE A 140 12.15 2.40 -13.13
C PHE A 140 10.97 1.81 -13.92
N ASP A 141 10.42 0.71 -13.44
CA ASP A 141 9.41 -0.05 -14.20
C ASP A 141 8.01 0.06 -13.60
N ASP A 142 7.02 -0.21 -14.44
CA ASP A 142 5.64 -0.48 -14.05
C ASP A 142 4.92 0.73 -13.40
N VAL A 143 4.97 1.89 -14.08
CA VAL A 143 4.06 3.00 -13.77
C VAL A 143 2.69 2.68 -14.36
N THR A 144 1.83 2.08 -13.53
CA THR A 144 0.48 1.64 -13.90
C THR A 144 -0.62 2.41 -13.17
N PRO A 145 -1.84 2.48 -13.73
CA PRO A 145 -2.93 3.25 -13.14
C PRO A 145 -3.36 2.75 -11.76
N GLY A 146 -3.27 1.44 -11.46
CA GLY A 146 -3.50 0.88 -10.11
C GLY A 146 -4.83 1.30 -9.43
N GLY A 147 -5.85 1.69 -10.20
CA GLY A 147 -7.13 2.24 -9.73
C GLY A 147 -7.21 3.78 -9.65
N ASN A 148 -6.10 4.51 -9.76
CA ASN A 148 -6.04 5.98 -9.80
C ASN A 148 -4.91 6.46 -10.75
N SER A 149 -5.26 6.65 -12.03
CA SER A 149 -4.33 7.11 -13.09
C SER A 149 -3.66 8.45 -12.75
N THR A 150 -4.41 9.38 -12.17
CA THR A 150 -3.89 10.70 -11.76
C THR A 150 -2.78 10.59 -10.73
N ALA A 151 -2.94 9.74 -9.72
CA ALA A 151 -1.91 9.52 -8.70
C ALA A 151 -0.64 8.91 -9.28
N ALA A 152 -0.77 7.98 -10.24
CA ALA A 152 0.36 7.38 -10.95
C ALA A 152 1.11 8.41 -11.82
N GLN A 153 0.38 9.27 -12.55
CA GLN A 153 0.98 10.35 -13.35
C GLN A 153 1.66 11.42 -12.48
N VAL A 154 1.06 11.78 -11.34
CA VAL A 154 1.68 12.71 -10.37
C VAL A 154 2.99 12.12 -9.86
N ARG A 155 3.00 10.84 -9.46
CA ARG A 155 4.22 10.15 -9.00
C ARG A 155 5.31 10.11 -10.08
N LEU A 156 4.94 9.81 -11.33
CA LEU A 156 5.87 9.87 -12.45
C LEU A 156 6.44 11.30 -12.60
N GLY A 157 5.58 12.32 -12.56
CA GLY A 157 6.00 13.72 -12.64
C GLY A 157 6.94 14.16 -11.51
N GLU A 158 6.66 13.77 -10.28
CA GLU A 158 7.53 14.03 -9.12
C GLU A 158 8.91 13.36 -9.28
N MET A 159 8.95 12.15 -9.84
CA MET A 159 10.21 11.44 -10.09
C MET A 159 11.02 12.06 -11.22
N LEU A 160 10.36 12.47 -12.31
CA LEU A 160 11.01 13.21 -13.39
C LEU A 160 11.63 14.51 -12.86
N GLN A 161 10.89 15.24 -12.02
CA GLN A 161 11.40 16.44 -11.36
C GLN A 161 12.58 16.15 -10.43
N LEU A 162 12.44 15.14 -9.56
CA LEU A 162 13.47 14.74 -8.60
C LEU A 162 14.78 14.40 -9.29
N LEU A 163 14.69 13.60 -10.36
CA LEU A 163 15.85 13.23 -11.15
C LEU A 163 16.42 14.47 -11.83
N PHE A 164 15.62 15.23 -12.58
CA PHE A 164 16.08 16.40 -13.37
C PHE A 164 16.80 17.45 -12.51
N ASN A 165 16.15 17.90 -11.42
CA ASN A 165 16.66 18.93 -10.50
C ASN A 165 17.76 18.43 -9.56
N GLN A 166 17.98 17.11 -9.50
CA GLN A 166 18.79 16.46 -8.47
C GLN A 166 18.37 16.83 -7.03
N GLU A 167 17.05 16.83 -6.77
CA GLU A 167 16.50 17.32 -5.51
C GLU A 167 17.01 16.52 -4.29
N VAL A 168 17.70 17.24 -3.42
CA VAL A 168 18.25 16.75 -2.17
C VAL A 168 17.28 17.04 -1.03
N ARG A 169 17.07 16.06 -0.16
CA ARG A 169 16.40 16.28 1.12
C ARG A 169 17.40 16.12 2.25
N ASP A 170 17.89 17.26 2.72
CA ASP A 170 18.72 17.34 3.90
C ASP A 170 17.93 16.93 5.15
N ARG A 171 18.61 16.31 6.11
CA ARG A 171 18.03 15.94 7.39
C ARG A 171 18.82 16.61 8.49
N ALA A 172 18.13 17.23 9.44
CA ALA A 172 18.78 17.63 10.67
C ALA A 172 19.41 16.39 11.34
N SER A 173 20.65 16.51 11.81
CA SER A 173 21.29 15.47 12.60
C SER A 173 20.46 15.21 13.85
N ARG A 174 20.56 13.98 14.38
CA ARG A 174 19.89 13.61 15.62
C ARG A 174 20.30 14.52 16.78
N ASP A 175 21.45 15.19 16.67
CA ASP A 175 22.00 16.12 17.66
C ASP A 175 21.65 17.59 17.41
N GLY A 176 20.94 17.93 16.32
CA GLY A 176 20.41 19.29 16.07
C GLY A 176 21.45 20.34 15.72
N ASP A 177 22.72 20.06 15.98
CA ASP A 177 23.86 20.93 15.69
C ASP A 177 24.45 20.72 14.29
N GLY A 178 23.88 19.80 13.50
CA GLY A 178 24.36 19.47 12.16
C GLY A 178 23.24 19.23 11.16
N ILE A 179 23.55 19.43 9.88
CA ILE A 179 22.71 19.02 8.76
C ILE A 179 23.40 17.82 8.11
N ARG A 180 22.75 16.66 8.10
CA ARG A 180 23.17 15.54 7.27
C ARG A 180 22.68 15.79 5.86
N ALA A 181 23.62 16.10 4.98
CA ALA A 181 23.35 16.30 3.55
C ALA A 181 22.60 15.09 2.99
N GLY A 182 21.52 15.37 2.27
CA GLY A 182 20.75 14.34 1.60
C GLY A 182 21.52 13.70 0.44
N HIS A 183 20.98 12.59 -0.07
CA HIS A 183 21.55 11.90 -1.22
C HIS A 183 21.13 12.57 -2.53
N VAL A 184 22.11 13.01 -3.32
CA VAL A 184 21.91 13.57 -4.67
C VAL A 184 21.63 12.43 -5.66
N PRO A 185 20.48 12.38 -6.34
CA PRO A 185 20.21 11.35 -7.33
C PRO A 185 21.02 11.64 -8.61
N HIS A 186 22.01 10.78 -8.90
CA HIS A 186 22.96 10.99 -10.01
C HIS A 186 22.69 10.10 -11.24
N ALA A 187 21.83 9.10 -11.12
CA ALA A 187 21.48 8.25 -12.24
C ALA A 187 20.71 9.01 -13.35
N SER A 188 20.89 8.55 -14.59
CA SER A 188 20.06 8.97 -15.72
C SER A 188 18.81 8.09 -15.77
N GLY A 189 17.62 8.70 -15.80
CA GLY A 189 16.36 7.96 -15.68
C GLY A 189 15.94 7.23 -16.95
N LEU A 190 15.48 5.98 -16.81
CA LEU A 190 14.74 5.24 -17.84
C LEU A 190 13.46 4.70 -17.20
N PHE A 191 12.31 5.02 -17.77
CA PHE A 191 10.99 4.65 -17.25
C PHE A 191 10.21 3.80 -18.24
N SER A 192 9.51 2.81 -17.73
CA SER A 192 8.45 2.08 -18.45
C SER A 192 7.09 2.47 -17.84
N SER A 193 6.18 2.98 -18.66
CA SER A 193 4.89 3.52 -18.21
C SER A 193 3.74 3.12 -19.14
N GLU A 194 2.56 2.90 -18.56
CA GLU A 194 1.31 2.80 -19.33
C GLU A 194 0.64 4.15 -19.57
N LEU A 195 1.05 5.14 -18.79
CA LEU A 195 0.47 6.48 -18.81
C LEU A 195 1.51 7.48 -19.31
N MET A 196 1.06 8.39 -20.17
CA MET A 196 1.84 9.57 -20.49
C MET A 196 2.09 10.40 -19.22
N PRO A 197 3.29 11.01 -19.05
CA PRO A 197 3.50 12.02 -18.02
C PRO A 197 2.42 13.11 -18.14
N LYS A 198 1.90 13.57 -17.01
CA LYS A 198 0.90 14.65 -17.02
C LYS A 198 1.48 15.90 -17.67
N PHE A 199 0.73 16.48 -18.59
CA PHE A 199 1.10 17.71 -19.30
C PHE A 199 1.50 18.82 -18.33
N GLY A 200 2.54 19.57 -18.69
CA GLY A 200 3.09 20.66 -17.90
C GLY A 200 4.60 20.56 -17.74
N ALA A 201 5.15 21.29 -16.76
CA ALA A 201 6.60 21.41 -16.56
C ALA A 201 7.30 20.05 -16.30
N ASN A 202 6.60 19.09 -15.70
CA ASN A 202 7.17 17.76 -15.44
C ASN A 202 7.34 16.91 -16.69
N ALA A 203 6.40 16.96 -17.65
CA ALA A 203 6.50 16.22 -18.91
C ALA A 203 7.68 16.69 -19.76
N ARG A 204 8.00 18.00 -19.74
CA ARG A 204 9.14 18.58 -20.46
C ARG A 204 10.52 18.16 -19.94
N ARG A 205 10.57 17.43 -18.81
CA ARG A 205 11.80 16.87 -18.22
C ARG A 205 12.10 15.44 -18.71
N ALA A 206 11.33 14.97 -19.68
CA ALA A 206 11.48 13.66 -20.28
C ALA A 206 11.45 13.72 -21.80
N LEU A 207 12.19 12.80 -22.44
CA LEU A 207 11.94 12.42 -23.81
C LEU A 207 11.06 11.17 -23.81
N VAL A 208 9.89 11.29 -24.43
CA VAL A 208 8.87 10.22 -24.44
C VAL A 208 9.04 9.40 -25.70
N VAL A 209 9.02 8.08 -25.56
CA VAL A 209 9.04 7.12 -26.67
C VAL A 209 7.73 6.33 -26.64
N PRO A 210 6.70 6.74 -27.40
CA PRO A 210 5.44 6.01 -27.45
C PRO A 210 5.60 4.71 -28.22
N LEU A 211 5.02 3.63 -27.72
CA LEU A 211 5.00 2.31 -28.36
C LEU A 211 3.57 1.89 -28.66
N GLN A 212 3.35 1.39 -29.86
CA GLN A 212 2.11 0.68 -30.20
C GLN A 212 2.19 -0.77 -29.70
N ARG A 213 1.03 -1.38 -29.43
CA ARG A 213 0.93 -2.73 -28.80
C ARG A 213 1.73 -3.81 -29.56
N ASP A 214 1.71 -3.73 -30.89
CA ASP A 214 2.28 -4.75 -31.79
C ASP A 214 3.44 -4.23 -32.64
N GLU A 215 3.99 -3.07 -32.30
CA GLU A 215 5.15 -2.49 -33.00
C GLU A 215 6.42 -3.34 -32.82
N LEU A 216 6.61 -3.90 -31.62
CA LEU A 216 7.78 -4.70 -31.28
C LEU A 216 7.53 -6.19 -31.50
N GLN A 217 8.42 -6.82 -32.25
CA GLN A 217 8.46 -8.27 -32.41
C GLN A 217 9.12 -8.92 -31.19
N LEU A 218 8.49 -9.95 -30.62
CA LEU A 218 9.02 -10.64 -29.44
C LEU A 218 10.34 -11.36 -29.76
N ASP A 219 10.45 -11.94 -30.96
CA ASP A 219 11.63 -12.69 -31.38
C ASP A 219 12.88 -11.80 -31.46
N ASP A 220 12.73 -10.53 -31.85
CA ASP A 220 13.83 -9.57 -31.85
C ASP A 220 14.29 -9.21 -30.43
N ILE A 221 13.35 -9.09 -29.49
CA ILE A 221 13.69 -8.91 -28.07
C ILE A 221 14.43 -10.13 -27.55
N LEU A 222 13.90 -11.33 -27.78
CA LEU A 222 14.52 -12.58 -27.32
C LEU A 222 15.88 -12.83 -27.98
N HIS A 223 16.05 -12.44 -29.24
CA HIS A 223 17.33 -12.54 -29.96
C HIS A 223 18.41 -11.70 -29.27
N LEU A 224 18.09 -10.45 -28.95
CA LEU A 224 19.01 -9.56 -28.26
C LEU A 224 19.13 -9.87 -26.77
N ASP A 225 18.15 -10.55 -26.16
CA ASP A 225 18.17 -10.94 -24.74
C ASP A 225 19.02 -12.19 -24.45
N ARG A 226 19.65 -12.81 -25.47
CA ARG A 226 20.57 -13.95 -25.27
C ARG A 226 21.83 -13.55 -24.51
N ILE A 227 22.41 -14.48 -23.75
CA ILE A 227 23.54 -14.21 -22.86
C ILE A 227 24.76 -13.67 -23.61
N GLU A 228 25.01 -14.15 -24.83
CA GLU A 228 26.10 -13.71 -25.70
C GLU A 228 25.92 -12.23 -26.07
N SER A 229 24.70 -11.85 -26.45
CA SER A 229 24.39 -10.47 -26.83
C SER A 229 24.37 -9.52 -25.63
N ARG A 230 23.90 -10.00 -24.47
CA ARG A 230 24.04 -9.28 -23.20
C ARG A 230 25.50 -9.02 -22.85
N LEU A 231 26.34 -10.05 -22.97
CA LEU A 231 27.77 -9.95 -22.70
C LEU A 231 28.45 -9.00 -23.68
N GLY A 232 28.08 -9.04 -24.96
CA GLY A 232 28.60 -8.13 -25.98
C GLY A 232 28.33 -6.66 -25.66
N ARG A 233 27.07 -6.31 -25.35
CA ARG A 233 26.72 -4.94 -24.94
C ARG A 233 27.44 -4.49 -23.66
N ALA A 234 27.53 -5.35 -22.65
CA ALA A 234 28.21 -5.03 -21.40
C ALA A 234 29.73 -4.84 -21.61
N THR A 235 30.36 -5.68 -22.45
CA THR A 235 31.79 -5.61 -22.77
C THR A 235 32.12 -4.37 -23.60
N LEU A 236 31.27 -4.03 -24.58
CA LEU A 236 31.38 -2.79 -25.34
C LEU A 236 31.37 -1.57 -24.42
N GLN A 237 30.41 -1.51 -23.50
CA GLN A 237 30.30 -0.40 -22.55
C GLN A 237 31.51 -0.33 -21.60
N ALA A 238 31.94 -1.47 -21.05
CA ALA A 238 33.11 -1.54 -20.19
C ALA A 238 34.38 -1.04 -20.90
N SER A 239 34.51 -1.35 -22.19
CA SER A 239 35.65 -0.95 -23.04
C SER A 239 35.64 0.55 -23.35
N MET A 240 34.46 1.12 -23.66
CA MET A 240 34.30 2.57 -23.82
C MET A 240 34.63 3.32 -22.51
N ILE A 241 34.17 2.81 -21.35
CA ILE A 241 34.51 3.35 -20.04
C ILE A 241 36.02 3.28 -19.78
N GLY A 242 36.67 2.17 -20.13
CA GLY A 242 38.12 2.01 -20.04
C GLY A 242 38.90 3.00 -20.92
N TRP A 243 38.40 3.27 -22.13
CA TRP A 243 38.93 4.33 -23.02
C TRP A 243 38.74 5.72 -22.40
N ALA A 244 37.53 6.04 -21.91
CA ALA A 244 37.24 7.32 -21.27
C ALA A 244 38.07 7.53 -19.99
N ALA A 245 38.39 6.46 -19.26
CA ALA A 245 39.23 6.54 -18.07
C ALA A 245 40.68 6.99 -18.36
N ARG A 246 41.15 6.84 -19.61
CA ARG A 246 42.49 7.30 -20.03
C ARG A 246 42.56 8.83 -20.08
N ASP A 247 41.49 9.46 -20.54
CA ASP A 247 41.35 10.92 -20.61
C ASP A 247 39.88 11.32 -20.48
N LEU A 248 39.42 11.41 -19.23
CA LEU A 248 38.01 11.73 -18.93
C LEU A 248 37.65 13.15 -19.37
N GLU A 249 38.61 14.07 -19.35
CA GLU A 249 38.33 15.46 -19.73
C GLU A 249 38.09 15.56 -21.24
N ARG A 250 38.87 14.84 -22.06
CA ARG A 250 38.57 14.70 -23.49
C ARG A 250 37.20 14.06 -23.72
N ALA A 251 36.87 12.98 -23.02
CA ALA A 251 35.56 12.33 -23.16
C ALA A 251 34.40 13.29 -22.79
N ARG A 252 34.54 14.06 -21.72
CA ARG A 252 33.55 15.08 -21.31
C ARG A 252 33.49 16.26 -22.26
N GLN A 253 34.61 16.65 -22.85
CA GLN A 253 34.67 17.70 -23.87
C GLN A 253 33.92 17.28 -25.13
N ILE A 254 34.13 16.05 -25.62
CA ILE A 254 33.36 15.48 -26.74
C ILE A 254 31.85 15.56 -26.46
N VAL A 255 31.41 15.15 -25.27
CA VAL A 255 30.00 15.22 -24.89
C VAL A 255 29.49 16.67 -24.83
N ARG A 256 30.26 17.61 -24.27
CA ARG A 256 29.91 19.03 -24.20
C ARG A 256 29.73 19.64 -25.60
N ASP A 257 30.71 19.46 -26.47
CA ASP A 257 30.73 20.08 -27.79
C ASP A 257 29.65 19.49 -28.71
N ALA A 258 29.47 18.17 -28.67
CA ALA A 258 28.42 17.50 -29.42
C ALA A 258 27.02 17.95 -28.98
N ALA A 259 26.77 18.04 -27.67
CA ALA A 259 25.48 18.49 -27.15
C ALA A 259 25.20 19.96 -27.50
N THR A 260 26.17 20.85 -27.34
CA THR A 260 26.02 22.27 -27.71
C THR A 260 25.68 22.42 -29.19
N THR A 261 26.49 21.83 -30.07
CA THR A 261 26.35 21.96 -31.52
C THR A 261 25.01 21.40 -32.02
N TYR A 262 24.63 20.21 -31.53
CA TYR A 262 23.38 19.57 -31.96
C TYR A 262 22.15 20.30 -31.40
N GLY A 263 22.22 20.79 -30.15
CA GLY A 263 21.16 21.60 -29.56
C GLY A 263 20.93 22.91 -30.32
N GLU A 264 21.99 23.60 -30.75
CA GLU A 264 21.88 24.78 -31.63
C GLU A 264 21.23 24.44 -32.97
N THR A 265 21.61 23.31 -33.56
CA THR A 265 21.03 22.82 -34.82
C THR A 265 19.52 22.59 -34.71
N LEU A 266 19.07 21.92 -33.66
CA LEU A 266 17.64 21.66 -33.45
C LEU A 266 16.84 22.94 -33.14
N ARG A 267 17.40 23.87 -32.36
CA ARG A 267 16.76 25.17 -32.12
C ARG A 267 16.64 25.99 -33.40
N ALA A 268 17.67 25.96 -34.26
CA ALA A 268 17.62 26.60 -35.57
C ALA A 268 16.57 25.97 -36.49
N ALA A 269 16.29 24.67 -36.34
CA ALA A 269 15.21 23.95 -37.01
C ALA A 269 13.81 24.18 -36.37
N GLY A 270 13.69 25.10 -35.41
CA GLY A 270 12.41 25.48 -34.80
C GLY A 270 11.95 24.60 -33.62
N ARG A 271 12.80 23.69 -33.12
CA ARG A 271 12.47 22.88 -31.93
C ARG A 271 12.57 23.72 -30.66
N THR A 272 11.78 23.35 -29.65
CA THR A 272 11.82 24.03 -28.34
C THR A 272 13.18 23.80 -27.64
N SER A 273 13.53 24.68 -26.69
CA SER A 273 14.79 24.54 -25.95
C SER A 273 14.87 23.22 -25.19
N GLU A 274 13.77 22.77 -24.59
CA GLU A 274 13.70 21.52 -23.84
C GLU A 274 13.85 20.29 -24.74
N GLU A 275 13.17 20.25 -25.89
CA GLU A 275 13.31 19.17 -26.88
C GLU A 275 14.75 19.11 -27.43
N ALA A 276 15.31 20.27 -27.77
CA ALA A 276 16.66 20.39 -28.31
C ALA A 276 17.71 19.91 -27.30
N GLU A 277 17.60 20.29 -26.02
CA GLU A 277 18.53 19.85 -24.98
C GLU A 277 18.40 18.36 -24.67
N ALA A 278 17.18 17.84 -24.56
CA ALA A 278 16.96 16.42 -24.32
C ALA A 278 17.60 15.55 -25.41
N ALA A 279 17.38 15.89 -26.68
CA ALA A 279 17.95 15.17 -27.81
C ALA A 279 19.47 15.38 -27.95
N ALA A 280 19.99 16.56 -27.59
CA ALA A 280 21.42 16.86 -27.61
C ALA A 280 22.25 15.95 -26.69
N TYR A 281 21.76 15.61 -25.49
CA TYR A 281 22.46 14.67 -24.62
C TYR A 281 22.52 13.25 -25.21
N LEU A 282 21.44 12.80 -25.86
CA LEU A 282 21.37 11.48 -26.48
C LEU A 282 22.29 11.41 -27.72
N TRP A 283 22.29 12.46 -28.53
CA TRP A 283 23.23 12.64 -29.65
C TRP A 283 24.69 12.62 -29.20
N ALA A 284 24.99 13.30 -28.10
CA ALA A 284 26.33 13.31 -27.53
C ALA A 284 26.78 11.91 -27.07
N GLY A 285 25.85 11.06 -26.61
CA GLY A 285 26.12 9.65 -26.32
C GLY A 285 26.53 8.85 -27.56
N TRP A 286 25.83 9.02 -28.69
CA TRP A 286 26.22 8.43 -29.97
C TRP A 286 27.56 8.92 -30.46
N THR A 287 27.80 10.23 -30.36
CA THR A 287 29.08 10.84 -30.73
C THR A 287 30.22 10.27 -29.89
N LEU A 288 30.01 10.12 -28.58
CA LEU A 288 30.99 9.53 -27.66
C LEU A 288 31.32 8.08 -28.03
N MET A 289 30.31 7.21 -28.18
CA MET A 289 30.52 5.78 -28.48
C MET A 289 31.19 5.59 -29.83
N THR A 290 30.72 6.26 -30.88
CA THR A 290 31.30 6.13 -32.22
C THR A 290 32.70 6.73 -32.30
N THR A 291 32.99 7.80 -31.56
CA THR A 291 34.36 8.35 -31.49
C THR A 291 35.32 7.39 -30.80
N PHE A 292 34.88 6.74 -29.72
CA PHE A 292 35.64 5.66 -29.09
C PHE A 292 35.96 4.54 -30.10
N LEU A 293 34.96 4.09 -30.85
CA LEU A 293 35.13 3.02 -31.83
C LEU A 293 36.06 3.39 -32.98
N VAL A 294 36.03 4.64 -33.45
CA VAL A 294 36.99 5.15 -34.44
C VAL A 294 38.40 5.23 -33.85
N ASP A 295 38.54 5.76 -32.64
CA ASP A 295 39.84 5.90 -31.96
C ASP A 295 40.56 4.55 -31.77
N VAL A 296 39.81 3.46 -31.55
CA VAL A 296 40.35 2.10 -31.41
C VAL A 296 40.41 1.31 -32.72
N GLY A 297 39.99 1.90 -33.84
CA GLY A 297 40.01 1.28 -35.16
C GLY A 297 38.90 0.24 -35.42
N ALA A 298 37.85 0.19 -34.59
CA ALA A 298 36.71 -0.69 -34.78
C ALA A 298 35.71 -0.17 -35.83
N LEU A 299 35.65 1.15 -36.03
CA LEU A 299 34.87 1.81 -37.08
C LEU A 299 35.74 2.77 -37.90
N GLU A 300 35.36 2.96 -39.16
CA GLU A 300 35.92 4.02 -40.00
C GLU A 300 35.19 5.36 -39.78
N LEU A 301 35.85 6.47 -40.14
CA LEU A 301 35.24 7.82 -40.08
C LEU A 301 33.99 7.96 -40.95
N ALA A 302 33.92 7.24 -42.08
CA ALA A 302 32.72 7.22 -42.92
C ALA A 302 31.55 6.54 -42.21
N GLU A 303 31.79 5.38 -41.59
CA GLU A 303 30.79 4.65 -40.83
C GLU A 303 30.30 5.43 -39.61
N GLN A 304 31.19 6.15 -38.92
CA GLN A 304 30.79 7.05 -37.84
C GLN A 304 29.77 8.09 -38.34
N ARG A 305 30.00 8.72 -39.49
CA ARG A 305 29.08 9.72 -40.05
C ARG A 305 27.73 9.11 -40.38
N ASP A 306 27.71 7.91 -40.96
CA ASP A 306 26.48 7.20 -41.29
C ASP A 306 25.67 6.86 -40.03
N TRP A 307 26.33 6.36 -38.98
CA TRP A 307 25.67 6.07 -37.70
C TRP A 307 25.14 7.32 -37.02
N LEU A 308 25.89 8.42 -37.05
CA LEU A 308 25.41 9.71 -36.56
C LEU A 308 24.20 10.16 -37.39
N GLN A 309 24.22 10.09 -38.72
CA GLN A 309 23.05 10.45 -39.52
C GLN A 309 21.80 9.61 -39.18
N ARG A 310 21.96 8.30 -38.95
CA ARG A 310 20.86 7.43 -38.49
C ARG A 310 20.34 7.83 -37.11
N ALA A 311 21.24 8.14 -36.17
CA ALA A 311 20.85 8.64 -34.85
C ALA A 311 20.09 9.97 -34.96
N HIS A 312 20.41 10.82 -35.93
CA HIS A 312 19.80 12.15 -36.10
C HIS A 312 18.35 11.97 -36.53
N GLN A 313 18.17 11.15 -37.56
CA GLN A 313 16.86 10.79 -38.08
C GLN A 313 16.00 10.13 -36.99
N GLY A 314 16.56 9.16 -36.25
CA GLY A 314 15.84 8.49 -35.16
C GLY A 314 15.44 9.43 -34.02
N LEU A 315 16.32 10.34 -33.60
CA LEU A 315 15.99 11.34 -32.57
C LEU A 315 14.91 12.32 -33.05
N HIS A 316 14.94 12.72 -34.32
CA HIS A 316 13.90 13.56 -34.91
C HIS A 316 12.54 12.87 -34.92
N GLU A 317 12.48 11.62 -35.41
CA GLU A 317 11.28 10.78 -35.39
C GLU A 317 10.74 10.57 -33.97
N ALA A 318 11.61 10.49 -32.96
CA ALA A 318 11.20 10.32 -31.57
C ALA A 318 10.53 11.58 -31.01
N ILE A 319 11.07 12.77 -31.33
CA ILE A 319 10.45 14.04 -30.95
C ILE A 319 9.08 14.18 -31.61
N GLU A 320 8.97 13.85 -32.90
CA GLU A 320 7.71 13.94 -33.63
C GLU A 320 6.66 12.97 -33.12
N ALA A 321 7.02 11.71 -32.89
CA ALA A 321 6.09 10.72 -32.39
C ALA A 321 5.58 11.01 -30.97
N ALA A 322 6.34 11.77 -30.17
CA ALA A 322 5.93 12.19 -28.83
C ALA A 322 4.84 13.27 -28.83
N GLN A 323 4.57 13.91 -29.98
CA GLN A 323 3.51 14.90 -30.14
C GLN A 323 2.20 14.22 -30.52
N ASP A 324 1.16 14.40 -29.71
CA ASP A 324 -0.20 13.95 -30.04
C ASP A 324 -0.88 14.97 -30.97
N PRO A 325 -1.25 14.61 -32.21
CA PRO A 325 -1.90 15.52 -33.15
C PRO A 325 -3.30 15.96 -32.67
N ASP A 326 -4.00 15.09 -31.94
CA ASP A 326 -5.39 15.29 -31.50
C ASP A 326 -5.49 15.88 -30.08
N SER A 327 -4.36 15.95 -29.36
CA SER A 327 -4.26 16.51 -28.02
C SER A 327 -3.14 17.56 -27.96
N PRO A 328 -3.46 18.84 -28.23
CA PRO A 328 -2.45 19.88 -28.32
C PRO A 328 -1.63 20.00 -27.03
N LEU A 329 -0.31 19.88 -27.14
CA LEU A 329 0.64 20.10 -26.05
C LEU A 329 0.60 21.55 -25.50
N ASN A 330 0.06 22.49 -26.29
CA ASN A 330 -0.07 23.89 -25.94
C ASN A 330 -1.31 24.13 -25.06
N ALA A 331 -1.09 24.65 -23.85
CA ALA A 331 -2.14 24.97 -22.89
C ALA A 331 -3.21 25.93 -23.45
N GLY A 332 -2.86 26.84 -24.36
CA GLY A 332 -3.79 27.75 -25.03
C GLY A 332 -4.72 27.04 -26.02
N LEU A 333 -4.20 26.12 -26.83
CA LEU A 333 -4.99 25.34 -27.78
C LEU A 333 -5.94 24.37 -27.07
N ARG A 334 -5.48 23.74 -25.98
CA ARG A 334 -6.33 22.88 -25.15
C ARG A 334 -7.43 23.66 -24.43
N LEU A 335 -7.12 24.86 -23.96
CA LEU A 335 -8.11 25.77 -23.37
C LEU A 335 -9.14 26.25 -24.41
N ARG A 336 -8.70 26.58 -25.63
CA ARG A 336 -9.59 26.89 -26.76
C ARG A 336 -10.56 25.74 -27.01
N GLU A 337 -10.05 24.51 -27.16
CA GLU A 337 -10.88 23.33 -27.44
C GLU A 337 -11.86 23.02 -26.30
N LEU A 338 -11.41 23.17 -25.05
CA LEU A 338 -12.27 23.02 -23.87
C LEU A 338 -13.45 24.00 -23.90
N ILE A 339 -13.18 25.28 -24.19
CA ILE A 339 -14.22 26.30 -24.29
C ILE A 339 -15.16 25.99 -25.47
N ALA A 340 -14.62 25.72 -26.65
CA ALA A 340 -15.43 25.45 -27.84
C ALA A 340 -16.32 24.21 -27.67
N SER A 341 -15.78 23.13 -27.09
CA SER A 341 -16.56 21.92 -26.78
C SER A 341 -17.65 22.17 -25.73
N SER A 342 -17.37 23.00 -24.72
CA SER A 342 -18.36 23.36 -23.68
C SER A 342 -19.56 24.12 -24.25
N LEU A 343 -19.32 24.98 -25.25
CA LEU A 343 -20.36 25.71 -25.96
C LEU A 343 -21.16 24.75 -26.87
N ARG A 344 -20.49 23.92 -27.67
CA ARG A 344 -21.18 22.96 -28.57
C ARG A 344 -22.03 21.92 -27.83
N SER A 345 -21.61 21.50 -26.64
CA SER A 345 -22.34 20.53 -25.79
C SER A 345 -23.42 21.18 -24.90
N GLY A 346 -23.45 22.52 -24.85
CA GLY A 346 -24.36 23.31 -24.02
C GLY A 346 -24.09 23.21 -22.52
N VAL A 347 -22.84 22.99 -22.11
CA VAL A 347 -22.39 23.19 -20.72
C VAL A 347 -22.40 24.68 -20.37
N ALA A 348 -22.16 25.52 -21.37
CA ALA A 348 -22.33 26.96 -21.31
C ALA A 348 -22.99 27.48 -22.59
N HIS A 349 -23.58 28.67 -22.51
CA HIS A 349 -24.15 29.37 -23.67
C HIS A 349 -23.76 30.85 -23.70
N LEU A 350 -23.79 31.44 -24.90
CA LEU A 350 -23.63 32.87 -25.14
C LEU A 350 -24.95 33.47 -25.66
N THR A 351 -25.27 34.68 -25.19
CA THR A 351 -26.42 35.46 -25.69
C THR A 351 -25.96 36.52 -26.70
N ASP A 352 -26.85 36.95 -27.58
CA ASP A 352 -26.59 38.07 -28.47
C ASP A 352 -26.39 39.37 -27.67
N VAL A 353 -25.35 40.13 -28.02
CA VAL A 353 -24.97 41.36 -27.31
C VAL A 353 -26.02 42.48 -27.38
N THR A 354 -26.98 42.40 -28.33
CA THR A 354 -28.02 43.41 -28.55
C THR A 354 -29.37 43.00 -27.97
N THR A 355 -29.77 41.74 -28.11
CA THR A 355 -31.12 41.28 -27.68
C THR A 355 -31.12 40.58 -26.33
N ASP A 356 -29.95 40.13 -25.85
CA ASP A 356 -29.81 39.19 -24.72
C ASP A 356 -30.57 37.86 -24.89
N ASP A 357 -30.85 37.48 -26.13
CA ASP A 357 -31.50 36.22 -26.50
C ASP A 357 -30.57 35.38 -27.40
N ALA A 358 -31.06 34.26 -27.93
CA ALA A 358 -30.32 33.46 -28.88
C ALA A 358 -29.90 34.30 -30.12
N PRO A 359 -28.69 34.07 -30.66
CA PRO A 359 -28.29 34.64 -31.95
C PRO A 359 -29.32 34.33 -33.05
N SER A 360 -29.51 35.28 -33.96
CA SER A 360 -30.49 35.16 -35.05
C SER A 360 -30.20 34.01 -36.02
N ASP A 361 -28.91 33.68 -36.21
CA ASP A 361 -28.49 32.48 -36.92
C ASP A 361 -28.64 31.26 -35.99
N GLU A 362 -29.62 30.41 -36.30
CA GLU A 362 -29.92 29.20 -35.55
C GLU A 362 -28.75 28.20 -35.54
N GLY A 363 -27.97 28.12 -36.64
CA GLY A 363 -26.80 27.26 -36.72
C GLY A 363 -25.68 27.72 -35.80
N LEU A 364 -25.44 29.04 -35.75
CA LEU A 364 -24.51 29.65 -34.81
C LEU A 364 -25.01 29.49 -33.36
N ALA A 365 -26.29 29.72 -33.10
CA ALA A 365 -26.88 29.58 -31.76
C ALA A 365 -26.66 28.16 -31.20
N ILE A 366 -26.86 27.11 -32.01
CA ILE A 366 -26.61 25.72 -31.59
C ILE A 366 -25.15 25.50 -31.18
N ARG A 367 -24.21 26.04 -31.96
CA ARG A 367 -22.76 25.93 -31.68
C ARG A 367 -22.34 26.72 -30.43
N LEU A 368 -23.16 27.69 -30.02
CA LEU A 368 -22.94 28.57 -28.87
C LEU A 368 -23.81 28.20 -27.66
N GLY A 369 -24.28 26.94 -27.56
CA GLY A 369 -24.88 26.39 -26.34
C GLY A 369 -26.41 26.36 -26.28
N TRP A 370 -27.08 26.61 -27.40
CA TRP A 370 -28.54 26.56 -27.49
C TRP A 370 -29.01 25.23 -28.09
N ARG A 371 -30.16 24.72 -27.64
CA ARG A 371 -30.78 23.51 -28.22
C ARG A 371 -32.12 23.80 -28.86
N ARG A 372 -32.46 23.02 -29.88
CA ARG A 372 -33.81 23.01 -30.48
C ARG A 372 -34.76 22.19 -29.62
N VAL A 373 -35.89 22.78 -29.24
CA VAL A 373 -36.99 22.10 -28.56
C VAL A 373 -38.22 22.16 -29.44
N ASN A 374 -38.82 21.01 -29.73
CA ASN A 374 -40.07 20.92 -30.47
C ASN A 374 -41.25 21.25 -29.54
N LEU A 375 -42.10 22.19 -29.94
CA LEU A 375 -43.26 22.66 -29.16
C LEU A 375 -44.55 21.89 -29.49
N GLY A 376 -44.45 20.71 -30.11
CA GLY A 376 -45.55 19.77 -30.31
C GLY A 376 -46.61 20.14 -31.36
N MET A 377 -46.79 21.42 -31.70
CA MET A 377 -47.65 21.86 -32.80
C MET A 377 -46.83 22.16 -34.05
N ASN A 378 -47.24 21.60 -35.19
CA ASN A 378 -46.73 22.03 -36.48
C ASN A 378 -47.23 23.46 -36.77
N ASP A 379 -46.43 24.26 -37.45
CA ASP A 379 -46.85 25.55 -37.99
C ASP A 379 -47.89 25.35 -39.11
N GLU A 380 -48.39 26.46 -39.66
CA GLU A 380 -49.40 26.46 -40.74
C GLU A 380 -48.94 25.72 -42.02
N HIS A 381 -47.65 25.36 -42.12
CA HIS A 381 -47.02 24.68 -43.24
C HIS A 381 -46.62 23.22 -42.91
N GLY A 382 -46.97 22.71 -41.74
CA GLY A 382 -46.70 21.32 -41.35
C GLY A 382 -45.32 21.07 -40.74
N TYR A 383 -44.51 22.11 -40.48
CA TYR A 383 -43.22 21.96 -39.81
C TYR A 383 -43.35 22.10 -38.29
N PRO A 384 -42.70 21.25 -37.48
CA PRO A 384 -42.78 21.37 -36.02
C PRO A 384 -42.32 22.76 -35.58
N ARG A 385 -43.16 23.49 -34.82
CA ARG A 385 -42.75 24.74 -34.19
C ARG A 385 -41.58 24.45 -33.26
N ARG A 386 -40.43 25.04 -33.57
CA ARG A 386 -39.19 24.90 -32.81
C ARG A 386 -38.94 26.17 -32.02
N ARG A 387 -38.42 26.02 -30.81
CA ARG A 387 -37.87 27.11 -30.01
C ARG A 387 -36.45 26.77 -29.61
N LEU A 388 -35.58 27.78 -29.61
CA LEU A 388 -34.26 27.67 -29.01
C LEU A 388 -34.36 27.84 -27.49
N GLU A 389 -33.72 26.94 -26.77
CA GLU A 389 -33.62 26.97 -25.31
C GLU A 389 -32.14 26.97 -24.92
N ALA A 390 -31.75 27.90 -24.04
CA ALA A 390 -30.41 28.00 -23.51
C ALA A 390 -30.10 26.81 -22.58
N LYS A 391 -28.87 26.31 -22.63
CA LYS A 391 -28.40 25.21 -21.76
C LYS A 391 -27.15 25.64 -20.99
N GLY A 392 -27.07 25.25 -19.72
CA GLY A 392 -25.88 25.44 -18.90
C GLY A 392 -25.61 26.89 -18.48
N LEU A 393 -24.35 27.19 -18.15
CA LEU A 393 -23.92 28.50 -17.64
C LEU A 393 -24.02 29.59 -18.71
N ARG A 394 -24.65 30.73 -18.40
CA ARG A 394 -24.58 31.94 -19.24
C ARG A 394 -23.18 32.55 -19.11
N ALA A 395 -22.32 32.30 -20.09
CA ALA A 395 -20.90 32.63 -20.03
C ALA A 395 -20.57 34.05 -20.49
N GLY A 396 -21.44 34.70 -21.27
CA GLY A 396 -21.20 36.03 -21.79
C GLY A 396 -21.99 36.30 -23.05
N TYR A 397 -21.48 37.23 -23.86
CA TYR A 397 -22.16 37.69 -25.07
C TYR A 397 -21.39 37.28 -26.32
N VAL A 398 -22.11 37.12 -27.43
CA VAL A 398 -21.56 37.06 -28.77
C VAL A 398 -21.98 38.29 -29.56
N ASN A 399 -21.04 38.89 -30.29
CA ASN A 399 -21.29 39.88 -31.32
C ASN A 399 -20.94 39.25 -32.66
N ALA A 400 -21.95 38.66 -33.31
CA ALA A 400 -21.76 37.94 -34.56
C ALA A 400 -21.25 38.86 -35.70
N ASP A 401 -21.75 40.09 -35.78
CA ASP A 401 -21.35 41.08 -36.78
C ASP A 401 -19.86 41.45 -36.68
N ALA A 402 -19.33 41.51 -35.45
CA ALA A 402 -17.92 41.80 -35.20
C ALA A 402 -17.03 40.55 -35.12
N GLY A 403 -17.62 39.35 -35.14
CA GLY A 403 -16.90 38.09 -34.91
C GLY A 403 -16.24 38.02 -33.53
N GLU A 404 -16.90 38.54 -32.48
CA GLU A 404 -16.32 38.64 -31.14
C GLU A 404 -17.15 37.90 -30.08
N VAL A 405 -16.46 37.20 -29.17
CA VAL A 405 -17.03 36.69 -27.92
C VAL A 405 -16.57 37.57 -26.77
N LEU A 406 -17.51 38.04 -25.97
CA LEU A 406 -17.31 39.01 -24.90
C LEU A 406 -17.58 38.34 -23.55
N LEU A 407 -16.51 38.13 -22.79
CA LEU A 407 -16.58 37.54 -21.45
C LEU A 407 -16.24 38.60 -20.39
N ASP A 408 -17.07 38.72 -19.35
CA ASP A 408 -16.77 39.63 -18.25
C ASP A 408 -15.52 39.20 -17.45
N ALA A 409 -15.16 39.97 -16.42
CA ALA A 409 -13.93 39.77 -15.67
C ALA A 409 -13.81 38.37 -15.01
N THR A 410 -14.93 37.79 -14.58
CA THR A 410 -15.02 36.51 -13.85
C THR A 410 -15.54 35.37 -14.72
N SER A 411 -16.23 35.67 -15.81
CA SER A 411 -16.92 34.70 -16.65
C SER A 411 -15.97 33.75 -17.36
N LEU A 412 -14.77 34.18 -17.74
CA LEU A 412 -13.75 33.27 -18.28
C LEU A 412 -13.38 32.18 -17.26
N GLU A 413 -13.22 32.55 -15.99
CA GLU A 413 -12.88 31.58 -14.94
C GLU A 413 -14.06 30.65 -14.64
N SER A 414 -15.27 31.18 -14.56
CA SER A 414 -16.49 30.39 -14.39
C SER A 414 -16.74 29.44 -15.55
N LEU A 415 -16.49 29.88 -16.78
CA LEU A 415 -16.59 29.06 -17.99
C LEU A 415 -15.56 27.92 -17.96
N ILE A 416 -14.31 28.20 -17.59
CA ILE A 416 -13.28 27.17 -17.44
C ILE A 416 -13.69 26.15 -16.37
N LYS A 417 -14.16 26.61 -15.20
CA LYS A 417 -14.62 25.72 -14.12
C LYS A 417 -15.80 24.86 -14.54
N ALA A 418 -16.80 25.45 -15.18
CA ALA A 418 -17.98 24.71 -15.66
C ALA A 418 -17.59 23.68 -16.73
N SER A 419 -16.72 24.06 -17.66
CA SER A 419 -16.22 23.17 -18.71
C SER A 419 -15.38 22.02 -18.15
N ALA A 420 -14.65 22.27 -17.07
CA ALA A 420 -13.82 21.26 -16.40
C ALA A 420 -14.60 20.31 -15.48
N ALA A 421 -15.81 20.68 -15.05
CA ALA A 421 -16.59 19.90 -14.08
C ALA A 421 -17.04 18.52 -14.59
N GLY A 422 -17.20 18.37 -15.91
CA GLY A 422 -17.54 17.10 -16.56
C GLY A 422 -16.34 16.25 -16.96
N LEU A 423 -15.10 16.73 -16.76
CA LEU A 423 -13.89 15.99 -17.10
C LEU A 423 -13.49 15.08 -15.94
N SER A 424 -12.99 13.88 -16.27
CA SER A 424 -12.38 12.96 -15.29
C SER A 424 -11.16 13.57 -14.59
N GLU A 425 -10.57 14.62 -15.17
CA GLU A 425 -9.47 15.38 -14.58
C GLU A 425 -9.79 16.89 -14.62
N PRO A 426 -9.80 17.59 -13.46
CA PRO A 426 -10.13 19.00 -13.43
C PRO A 426 -9.03 19.84 -14.10
N PHE A 427 -9.37 20.46 -15.23
CA PHE A 427 -8.54 21.50 -15.85
C PHE A 427 -8.70 22.80 -15.04
N SER A 428 -7.63 23.28 -14.41
CA SER A 428 -7.66 24.53 -13.65
C SER A 428 -6.57 25.49 -14.12
N MET A 429 -6.98 26.73 -14.37
CA MET A 429 -6.11 27.83 -14.77
C MET A 429 -6.72 29.13 -14.28
N ASP A 430 -5.92 30.03 -13.72
CA ASP A 430 -6.41 31.35 -13.33
C ASP A 430 -6.70 32.21 -14.57
N ALA A 431 -7.63 33.17 -14.45
CA ALA A 431 -8.05 34.01 -15.56
C ALA A 431 -6.91 34.82 -16.21
N GLY A 432 -5.85 35.15 -15.45
CA GLY A 432 -4.69 35.86 -15.99
C GLY A 432 -3.84 34.98 -16.90
N THR A 433 -3.54 33.78 -16.46
CA THR A 433 -2.80 32.77 -17.25
C THR A 433 -3.60 32.30 -18.45
N ALA A 434 -4.91 32.10 -18.29
CA ALA A 434 -5.83 31.73 -19.39
C ALA A 434 -5.81 32.77 -20.51
N ARG A 435 -5.88 34.06 -20.17
CA ARG A 435 -5.82 35.13 -21.17
C ARG A 435 -4.50 35.18 -21.93
N ARG A 436 -3.36 34.95 -21.24
CA ARG A 436 -2.04 34.89 -21.88
C ARG A 436 -1.95 33.71 -22.84
N ALA A 437 -2.36 32.53 -22.38
CA ALA A 437 -2.33 31.31 -23.19
C ALA A 437 -3.21 31.43 -24.44
N LEU A 438 -4.42 31.99 -24.32
CA LEU A 438 -5.31 32.25 -25.47
C LEU A 438 -4.75 33.31 -26.43
N HIS A 439 -4.00 34.31 -25.93
CA HIS A 439 -3.34 35.30 -26.79
C HIS A 439 -2.15 34.71 -27.55
N GLU A 440 -1.34 33.87 -26.90
CA GLU A 440 -0.19 33.19 -27.53
C GLU A 440 -0.60 32.30 -28.71
N VAL A 441 -1.82 31.76 -28.68
CA VAL A 441 -2.38 30.93 -29.76
C VAL A 441 -3.31 31.71 -30.70
N GLY A 442 -3.33 33.05 -30.60
CA GLY A 442 -4.10 33.91 -31.51
C GLY A 442 -5.61 34.03 -31.26
N VAL A 443 -6.16 33.35 -30.24
CA VAL A 443 -7.61 33.32 -29.97
C VAL A 443 -8.09 34.59 -29.24
N LEU A 444 -7.25 35.19 -28.39
CA LEU A 444 -7.60 36.38 -27.61
C LEU A 444 -7.07 37.66 -28.26
N LYS A 445 -7.93 38.68 -28.40
CA LYS A 445 -7.53 40.02 -28.86
C LYS A 445 -6.93 40.80 -27.69
N ALA A 446 -5.66 41.16 -27.78
CA ALA A 446 -4.96 41.98 -26.78
C ALA A 446 -4.45 43.30 -27.38
N GLN A 447 -4.24 44.31 -26.53
CA GLN A 447 -3.69 45.60 -26.92
C GLN A 447 -2.35 45.82 -26.23
N TRP A 448 -1.34 46.24 -26.98
CA TRP A 448 -0.08 46.69 -26.39
C TRP A 448 -0.25 48.08 -25.77
N ASP A 449 0.01 48.21 -24.48
CA ASP A 449 0.01 49.50 -23.79
C ASP A 449 1.40 50.12 -23.88
N SER A 450 1.54 51.14 -24.73
CA SER A 450 2.78 51.87 -24.94
C SER A 450 3.05 52.92 -23.85
N HIS A 451 2.08 53.23 -22.98
CA HIS A 451 2.23 54.22 -21.92
C HIS A 451 2.44 53.55 -20.55
N GLY A 452 3.67 53.07 -20.34
CA GLY A 452 4.16 52.55 -19.06
C GLY A 452 4.66 51.10 -19.13
N ALA A 453 5.96 50.90 -18.88
CA ALA A 453 6.68 49.62 -18.81
C ALA A 453 6.51 48.61 -19.98
N GLY A 454 5.70 48.90 -21.00
CA GLY A 454 5.48 48.03 -22.17
C GLY A 454 4.82 46.70 -21.77
N ARG A 455 3.49 46.70 -21.57
CA ARG A 455 2.75 45.47 -21.21
C ARG A 455 1.53 45.24 -22.08
N TRP A 456 1.25 43.97 -22.35
CA TRP A 456 -0.01 43.55 -22.96
C TRP A 456 -1.19 43.75 -22.01
N ARG A 457 -2.25 44.39 -22.52
CA ARG A 457 -3.56 44.48 -21.89
C ARG A 457 -4.50 43.49 -22.55
N TYR A 458 -4.89 42.46 -21.79
CA TYR A 458 -5.73 41.35 -22.26
C TYR A 458 -7.25 41.58 -22.08
N THR A 459 -7.66 42.81 -21.77
CA THR A 459 -9.07 43.21 -21.72
C THR A 459 -9.25 44.48 -22.52
N MET A 460 -10.39 44.57 -23.21
CA MET A 460 -10.74 45.71 -24.06
C MET A 460 -12.08 46.30 -23.64
N LYS A 461 -12.26 47.60 -23.90
CA LYS A 461 -13.55 48.26 -23.68
C LYS A 461 -14.49 47.90 -24.83
N ARG A 462 -15.68 47.38 -24.50
CA ARG A 462 -16.75 47.05 -25.46
C ARG A 462 -18.10 47.55 -24.96
N THR A 463 -19.01 47.79 -25.88
CA THR A 463 -20.39 48.18 -25.61
C THR A 463 -21.27 46.94 -25.57
N ILE A 464 -22.05 46.77 -24.51
CA ILE A 464 -23.05 45.70 -24.36
C ILE A 464 -24.41 46.36 -24.54
N ALA A 465 -25.03 46.17 -25.71
CA ALA A 465 -26.18 46.97 -26.14
C ALA A 465 -27.46 46.61 -25.40
N CYS A 466 -27.63 45.34 -25.00
CA CYS A 466 -28.76 44.89 -24.20
C CYS A 466 -28.73 45.41 -22.75
N GLU A 467 -27.54 45.75 -22.22
CA GLU A 467 -27.38 46.36 -20.91
C GLU A 467 -27.52 47.89 -21.03
N SER A 468 -28.72 48.44 -20.85
CA SER A 468 -28.88 49.89 -20.75
C SER A 468 -28.60 50.38 -19.33
N SER A 469 -27.86 51.50 -19.19
CA SER A 469 -27.73 52.17 -17.89
C SER A 469 -29.08 52.77 -17.50
N SER A 470 -29.61 52.35 -16.35
CA SER A 470 -30.87 52.86 -15.77
C SER A 470 -30.88 54.38 -15.54
N VAL A 471 -29.71 55.03 -15.56
CA VAL A 471 -29.54 56.47 -15.30
C VAL A 471 -29.40 57.29 -16.60
N THR A 472 -28.88 56.71 -17.68
CA THR A 472 -28.53 57.49 -18.91
C THR A 472 -29.19 56.98 -20.19
N GLY A 473 -29.84 55.81 -20.16
CA GLY A 473 -30.45 55.17 -21.34
C GLY A 473 -29.45 54.77 -22.43
N ARG A 474 -28.14 54.95 -22.19
CA ARG A 474 -27.07 54.55 -23.10
C ARG A 474 -26.61 53.13 -22.78
N ALA A 475 -26.24 52.39 -23.82
CA ALA A 475 -25.66 51.06 -23.69
C ALA A 475 -24.42 51.07 -22.79
N ALA A 476 -24.29 50.06 -21.94
CA ALA A 476 -23.22 49.94 -20.97
C ALA A 476 -21.88 49.68 -21.68
N GLN A 477 -20.83 50.37 -21.26
CA GLN A 477 -19.46 50.08 -21.70
C GLN A 477 -18.68 49.37 -20.59
N ARG A 478 -18.20 48.15 -20.86
CA ARG A 478 -17.44 47.34 -19.91
C ARG A 478 -16.06 46.99 -20.45
N MET A 479 -15.11 46.81 -19.53
CA MET A 479 -13.84 46.14 -19.82
C MET A 479 -14.08 44.64 -19.79
N VAL A 480 -13.91 43.98 -20.93
CA VAL A 480 -14.20 42.54 -21.11
C VAL A 480 -13.00 41.83 -21.75
N THR A 481 -12.96 40.52 -21.58
CA THR A 481 -12.09 39.65 -22.37
C THR A 481 -12.73 39.47 -23.74
N VAL A 482 -11.98 39.72 -24.81
CA VAL A 482 -12.47 39.62 -26.18
C VAL A 482 -11.77 38.46 -26.87
N LEU A 483 -12.54 37.44 -27.24
CA LEU A 483 -12.05 36.32 -28.05
C LEU A 483 -12.53 36.49 -29.48
N ASP A 484 -11.71 36.07 -30.43
CA ASP A 484 -12.13 35.95 -31.82
C ASP A 484 -13.04 34.72 -32.00
N LEU A 485 -14.22 34.91 -32.58
CA LEU A 485 -15.22 33.85 -32.71
C LEU A 485 -14.76 32.75 -33.66
N ALA A 486 -14.13 33.09 -34.80
CA ALA A 486 -13.68 32.10 -35.77
C ALA A 486 -12.50 31.30 -35.23
N ALA A 487 -11.50 32.00 -34.65
CA ALA A 487 -10.35 31.34 -34.04
C ALA A 487 -10.75 30.47 -32.83
N LEU A 488 -11.72 30.91 -32.02
CA LEU A 488 -12.24 30.12 -30.89
C LEU A 488 -12.93 28.84 -31.36
N MET A 489 -13.73 28.93 -32.42
CA MET A 489 -14.51 27.81 -32.93
C MET A 489 -13.71 26.87 -33.84
N GLY A 490 -12.54 27.30 -34.32
CA GLY A 490 -11.69 26.56 -35.24
C GLY A 490 -12.15 26.63 -36.69
N ASP A 491 -12.85 27.70 -37.07
CA ASP A 491 -13.41 27.91 -38.42
C ASP A 491 -12.44 28.65 -39.36
N GLU A 492 -11.22 28.95 -38.92
CA GLU A 492 -10.21 29.57 -39.79
C GLU A 492 -9.67 28.55 -40.80
N ASP A 493 -9.63 28.92 -42.08
CA ASP A 493 -8.85 28.19 -43.09
C ASP A 493 -7.38 28.25 -42.66
N ASP A 494 -6.85 27.14 -42.16
CA ASP A 494 -5.49 27.05 -41.65
C ASP A 494 -4.47 27.39 -42.77
N PRO A 495 -3.77 28.54 -42.72
CA PRO A 495 -2.71 28.83 -43.70
C PRO A 495 -1.47 27.95 -43.48
N THR A 496 -1.46 27.11 -42.43
CA THR A 496 -0.36 26.25 -42.02
C THR A 496 -0.62 24.77 -42.17
N THR A 497 -1.67 24.34 -42.89
CA THR A 497 -1.70 22.96 -43.38
C THR A 497 -0.41 22.76 -44.18
N PRO A 498 0.53 21.89 -43.76
CA PRO A 498 1.67 21.59 -44.59
C PRO A 498 1.07 20.96 -45.83
N GLN A 499 1.18 21.65 -46.97
CA GLN A 499 1.09 20.94 -48.23
C GLN A 499 2.07 19.78 -48.09
N GLN A 500 1.55 18.55 -48.10
CA GLN A 500 2.39 17.38 -48.27
C GLN A 500 3.37 17.74 -49.40
N PRO A 501 4.69 17.58 -49.22
CA PRO A 501 5.59 17.72 -50.33
C PRO A 501 5.20 16.62 -51.32
N THR A 502 4.40 17.02 -52.30
CA THR A 502 4.19 16.23 -53.50
C THR A 502 5.56 16.18 -54.14
N LEU A 503 6.15 14.98 -54.12
CA LEU A 503 7.30 14.67 -54.97
C LEU A 503 6.99 15.21 -56.36
N PRO A 504 7.90 15.93 -57.02
CA PRO A 504 7.73 16.27 -58.42
C PRO A 504 7.72 14.97 -59.21
N LEU A 505 6.53 14.46 -59.51
CA LEU A 505 6.34 13.42 -60.49
C LEU A 505 6.69 14.01 -61.86
N ALA A 506 7.69 13.42 -62.50
CA ALA A 506 8.03 13.70 -63.87
C ALA A 506 6.79 13.51 -64.78
N PRO A 507 6.63 14.32 -65.84
CA PRO A 507 5.45 14.28 -66.67
C PRO A 507 5.44 13.01 -67.52
N ILE A 508 4.44 12.15 -67.32
CA ILE A 508 4.06 11.13 -68.31
C ILE A 508 2.59 11.36 -68.61
N GLY A 509 2.33 11.72 -69.87
CA GLY A 509 1.06 12.26 -70.32
C GLY A 509 -0.04 11.24 -70.63
N GLY A 510 -1.27 11.67 -70.33
CA GLY A 510 -2.52 11.41 -71.07
C GLY A 510 -3.26 10.09 -70.79
N PRO A 511 -4.54 9.95 -71.20
CA PRO A 511 -5.64 10.92 -71.29
C PRO A 511 -6.82 10.57 -70.32
N PRO A 512 -7.83 11.44 -70.16
CA PRO A 512 -8.83 11.35 -69.08
C PRO A 512 -10.11 10.64 -69.54
N THR A 513 -10.81 9.94 -68.63
CA THR A 513 -12.24 9.58 -68.77
C THR A 513 -12.80 9.01 -67.44
N PRO A 514 -14.13 8.99 -67.21
CA PRO A 514 -14.80 9.97 -66.34
C PRO A 514 -15.58 9.33 -65.17
N GLN A 515 -16.05 10.17 -64.26
CA GLN A 515 -17.03 9.82 -63.21
C GLN A 515 -18.34 9.29 -63.78
N PRO A 516 -19.06 8.41 -63.06
CA PRO A 516 -20.50 8.23 -63.24
C PRO A 516 -21.31 8.81 -62.08
N THR A 517 -22.44 9.37 -62.49
CA THR A 517 -23.53 10.00 -61.74
C THR A 517 -24.59 9.00 -61.27
N SER A 518 -25.29 9.40 -60.20
CA SER A 518 -26.71 9.22 -59.84
C SER A 518 -27.50 7.90 -60.03
N ASP A 519 -28.42 7.73 -59.07
CA ASP A 519 -29.77 7.13 -59.15
C ASP A 519 -30.04 5.67 -58.70
N GLY A 520 -30.81 5.58 -57.59
CA GLY A 520 -31.93 4.65 -57.37
C GLY A 520 -31.69 3.36 -56.55
N PRO A 521 -32.75 2.69 -56.05
CA PRO A 521 -33.79 3.15 -55.13
C PRO A 521 -34.04 2.20 -53.92
N PHE A 522 -34.90 2.68 -52.99
CA PHE A 522 -35.58 2.04 -51.84
C PHE A 522 -35.74 0.50 -51.80
N ASP A 523 -35.53 -0.07 -50.61
CA ASP A 523 -36.39 -1.14 -50.04
C ASP A 523 -36.47 -0.95 -48.51
N GLY A 524 -37.65 -1.21 -47.93
CA GLY A 524 -37.98 -0.97 -46.54
C GLY A 524 -38.55 -2.20 -45.86
N SER A 525 -38.25 -2.36 -44.56
CA SER A 525 -39.13 -3.00 -43.58
C SER A 525 -38.68 -2.65 -42.14
N PRO A 526 -39.60 -2.63 -41.16
CA PRO A 526 -39.53 -1.73 -40.00
C PRO A 526 -39.16 -2.42 -38.67
N ALA A 527 -38.62 -1.62 -37.74
CA ALA A 527 -38.36 -1.98 -36.35
C ALA A 527 -39.62 -1.74 -35.47
N PRO A 528 -39.83 -2.52 -34.39
CA PRO A 528 -41.06 -2.45 -33.59
C PRO A 528 -41.06 -1.33 -32.53
N GLU A 529 -42.25 -0.79 -32.30
CA GLU A 529 -42.59 0.30 -31.35
C GLU A 529 -42.87 -0.19 -29.90
N PRO A 530 -42.85 0.74 -28.90
CA PRO A 530 -42.97 0.44 -27.46
C PRO A 530 -44.42 0.46 -26.94
N VAL A 531 -44.69 -0.22 -25.82
CA VAL A 531 -46.03 -0.36 -25.19
C VAL A 531 -46.11 0.46 -23.90
N SER A 532 -47.27 1.10 -23.68
CA SER A 532 -47.61 2.07 -22.62
C SER A 532 -48.36 1.49 -21.39
N ASP A 533 -48.31 2.23 -20.28
CA ASP A 533 -48.89 2.06 -18.93
C ASP A 533 -50.42 1.87 -18.80
N THR A 534 -50.87 1.26 -17.68
CA THR A 534 -52.09 1.69 -16.92
C THR A 534 -52.09 1.20 -15.43
N PRO A 535 -52.72 1.93 -14.46
CA PRO A 535 -52.54 1.77 -12.99
C PRO A 535 -53.80 1.29 -12.21
N ALA A 536 -53.70 1.03 -10.90
CA ALA A 536 -54.84 0.72 -9.98
C ALA A 536 -54.53 1.06 -8.47
N PRO A 537 -55.48 1.04 -7.49
CA PRO A 537 -55.98 2.20 -6.69
C PRO A 537 -55.84 2.03 -5.12
N PRO A 538 -56.41 2.92 -4.24
CA PRO A 538 -55.80 3.31 -2.94
C PRO A 538 -56.50 2.89 -1.60
N ALA A 539 -55.82 3.24 -0.49
CA ALA A 539 -56.26 3.55 0.92
C ALA A 539 -56.48 2.35 1.90
N PRO A 540 -56.33 2.49 3.26
CA PRO A 540 -56.51 3.70 4.10
C PRO A 540 -55.54 3.92 5.31
N THR A 541 -55.63 5.11 5.92
CA THR A 541 -55.08 5.54 7.24
C THR A 541 -56.07 5.23 8.40
N PRO A 542 -55.63 5.01 9.66
CA PRO A 542 -55.74 6.06 10.70
C PRO A 542 -54.65 6.05 11.82
N GLU A 543 -54.62 7.16 12.58
CA GLU A 543 -53.74 7.61 13.69
C GLU A 543 -53.99 6.92 15.08
N PRO A 544 -53.63 7.52 16.26
CA PRO A 544 -52.37 7.54 17.03
C PRO A 544 -52.51 6.90 18.46
N HIS A 545 -51.62 7.23 19.43
CA HIS A 545 -51.58 6.92 20.89
C HIS A 545 -50.75 5.68 21.31
N GLU A 546 -50.03 5.59 22.44
CA GLU A 546 -49.41 6.48 23.45
C GLU A 546 -48.57 5.54 24.37
N GLU A 547 -47.57 6.07 25.07
CA GLU A 547 -46.66 5.37 26.00
C GLU A 547 -47.36 4.60 27.13
N THR A 548 -46.86 3.41 27.51
CA THR A 548 -46.85 2.95 28.92
C THR A 548 -45.79 1.85 29.15
N ASP A 549 -44.90 2.07 30.13
CA ASP A 549 -44.03 1.09 30.77
C ASP A 549 -44.83 0.12 31.66
N VAL A 550 -44.55 -1.20 31.62
CA VAL A 550 -44.91 -2.13 32.71
C VAL A 550 -43.86 -3.25 32.87
N GLU A 551 -43.59 -3.56 34.15
CA GLU A 551 -42.61 -4.45 34.79
C GLU A 551 -42.57 -5.93 34.34
N SER A 552 -41.46 -6.60 34.66
CA SER A 552 -41.19 -8.04 34.43
C SER A 552 -42.09 -8.97 35.28
N PRO A 553 -42.64 -10.08 34.74
CA PRO A 553 -43.42 -11.02 35.53
C PRO A 553 -42.61 -12.25 35.99
N ASP A 554 -42.73 -12.58 37.28
CA ASP A 554 -42.49 -13.92 37.83
C ASP A 554 -43.47 -14.93 37.20
N VAL A 555 -42.96 -16.00 36.58
CA VAL A 555 -43.80 -17.00 35.88
C VAL A 555 -43.93 -18.29 36.71
N ALA A 556 -45.16 -18.70 36.99
CA ALA A 556 -45.48 -19.90 37.77
C ALA A 556 -45.38 -21.20 36.92
N VAL A 557 -44.70 -22.22 37.47
CA VAL A 557 -44.58 -23.57 36.87
C VAL A 557 -45.82 -24.41 37.25
N THR A 558 -46.50 -25.00 36.27
CA THR A 558 -47.68 -25.85 36.45
C THR A 558 -47.40 -27.31 36.08
N LEU A 559 -48.01 -28.26 36.80
CA LEU A 559 -47.91 -29.69 36.48
C LEU A 559 -48.91 -30.05 35.37
N LEU A 560 -48.43 -30.71 34.31
CA LEU A 560 -49.22 -31.24 33.22
C LEU A 560 -49.82 -32.62 33.59
N PRO A 561 -51.08 -32.89 33.23
CA PRO A 561 -51.75 -34.15 33.53
C PRO A 561 -51.14 -35.34 32.77
N GLU A 562 -50.61 -35.11 31.56
CA GLU A 562 -49.81 -36.08 30.80
C GLU A 562 -48.46 -35.45 30.40
N PRO A 563 -47.35 -36.21 30.39
CA PRO A 563 -46.04 -35.65 30.09
C PRO A 563 -45.95 -35.19 28.63
N GLY A 564 -45.68 -33.89 28.44
CA GLY A 564 -45.42 -33.29 27.13
C GLY A 564 -43.93 -33.28 26.80
N GLU A 565 -43.56 -33.15 25.54
CA GLU A 565 -42.15 -33.11 25.14
C GLU A 565 -41.48 -31.82 25.62
N CYS A 566 -40.44 -31.93 26.45
CA CYS A 566 -39.71 -30.79 26.98
C CYS A 566 -39.12 -29.98 25.82
N SER A 567 -39.51 -28.71 25.71
CA SER A 567 -39.06 -27.77 24.68
C SER A 567 -37.54 -27.51 24.63
N VAL A 568 -36.78 -28.05 25.59
CA VAL A 568 -35.33 -27.83 25.74
C VAL A 568 -34.54 -29.11 25.48
N CYS A 569 -34.79 -30.15 26.26
CA CYS A 569 -34.07 -31.41 26.15
C CYS A 569 -34.82 -32.46 25.33
N HIS A 570 -36.05 -32.16 24.87
CA HIS A 570 -36.89 -33.05 24.06
C HIS A 570 -37.33 -34.35 24.75
N HIS A 571 -37.18 -34.43 26.08
CA HIS A 571 -37.62 -35.58 26.89
C HIS A 571 -38.95 -35.31 27.59
N PRO A 572 -39.72 -36.33 27.98
CA PRO A 572 -41.06 -36.12 28.56
C PRO A 572 -41.02 -35.31 29.87
N ALA A 573 -41.61 -34.12 29.87
CA ALA A 573 -41.75 -33.22 31.01
C ALA A 573 -43.20 -33.20 31.51
N ARG A 574 -43.37 -33.42 32.82
CA ARG A 574 -44.67 -33.31 33.50
C ARG A 574 -44.93 -31.91 34.05
N THR A 575 -44.03 -30.97 33.80
CA THR A 575 -44.14 -29.57 34.19
C THR A 575 -44.16 -28.68 32.97
N ALA A 576 -44.84 -27.55 33.07
CA ALA A 576 -44.89 -26.55 32.04
C ALA A 576 -44.77 -25.16 32.65
N VAL A 577 -44.25 -24.22 31.87
CA VAL A 577 -44.28 -22.81 32.18
C VAL A 577 -45.21 -22.17 31.15
N GLY A 578 -46.36 -21.68 31.62
CA GLY A 578 -47.49 -21.42 30.72
C GLY A 578 -48.00 -22.72 30.07
N ASN A 579 -48.06 -22.76 28.74
CA ASN A 579 -48.45 -23.95 27.96
C ASN A 579 -47.26 -24.71 27.36
N MET A 580 -46.02 -24.33 27.71
CA MET A 580 -44.82 -24.94 27.17
C MET A 580 -44.32 -26.04 28.12
N PRO A 581 -44.35 -27.32 27.73
CA PRO A 581 -43.78 -28.39 28.54
C PRO A 581 -42.27 -28.16 28.66
N VAL A 582 -41.78 -28.06 29.89
CA VAL A 582 -40.37 -27.83 30.20
C VAL A 582 -40.08 -28.32 31.61
N HIS A 583 -38.98 -29.04 31.81
CA HIS A 583 -38.55 -29.38 33.17
C HIS A 583 -38.20 -28.10 33.92
N ALA A 584 -38.56 -28.00 35.20
CA ALA A 584 -38.28 -26.80 36.00
C ALA A 584 -36.79 -26.41 35.99
N GLU A 585 -35.89 -27.41 35.95
CA GLU A 585 -34.44 -27.20 35.84
C GLU A 585 -34.00 -26.70 34.47
N CYS A 586 -34.58 -27.23 33.39
CA CYS A 586 -34.35 -26.74 32.02
C CYS A 586 -34.81 -25.28 31.87
N TRP A 587 -35.96 -24.92 32.45
CA TRP A 587 -36.43 -23.53 32.46
C TRP A 587 -35.52 -22.62 33.28
N GLY A 588 -35.05 -23.10 34.44
CA GLY A 588 -34.09 -22.38 35.27
C GLY A 588 -32.74 -22.13 34.57
N ALA A 589 -32.28 -23.06 33.72
CA ALA A 589 -31.08 -22.88 32.91
C ALA A 589 -31.27 -21.84 31.80
N ILE A 590 -32.43 -21.86 31.11
CA ILE A 590 -32.77 -20.83 30.10
C ILE A 590 -32.79 -19.44 30.74
N ALA A 591 -33.48 -19.29 31.88
CA ALA A 591 -33.65 -17.99 32.53
C ALA A 591 -32.32 -17.40 33.03
N ARG A 592 -31.29 -18.22 33.25
CA ARG A 592 -29.96 -17.80 33.69
C ARG A 592 -28.92 -17.65 32.57
N GLY A 593 -29.23 -18.09 31.35
CA GLY A 593 -28.31 -18.04 30.21
C GLY A 593 -27.03 -18.85 30.41
N ASP A 594 -27.14 -20.02 31.03
CA ASP A 594 -26.00 -20.89 31.39
C ASP A 594 -25.83 -22.01 30.33
N ASP A 595 -24.97 -21.74 29.34
CA ASP A 595 -24.73 -22.63 28.18
C ASP A 595 -24.03 -23.95 28.57
N GLU A 596 -23.25 -23.99 29.65
CA GLU A 596 -22.62 -25.22 30.17
C GLU A 596 -23.63 -26.16 30.84
N ALA A 597 -24.63 -25.60 31.53
CA ALA A 597 -25.73 -26.38 32.08
C ALA A 597 -26.57 -27.02 30.96
N PHE A 598 -26.75 -26.32 29.83
CA PHE A 598 -27.47 -26.84 28.65
C PHE A 598 -26.79 -28.08 28.05
N ALA A 599 -25.46 -28.05 27.91
CA ALA A 599 -24.69 -29.18 27.38
C ALA A 599 -24.71 -30.41 28.31
N ARG A 600 -24.69 -30.20 29.64
CA ARG A 600 -24.79 -31.28 30.63
C ARG A 600 -26.15 -31.97 30.63
N ILE A 601 -27.24 -31.19 30.66
CA ILE A 601 -28.61 -31.72 30.71
C ILE A 601 -28.95 -32.47 29.42
N ALA A 602 -28.45 -32.01 28.27
CA ALA A 602 -28.57 -32.72 27.00
C ALA A 602 -27.69 -33.98 26.94
N GLY A 603 -26.57 -34.03 27.68
CA GLY A 603 -25.62 -35.15 27.72
C GLY A 603 -26.00 -36.28 28.70
N GLU A 604 -26.56 -35.98 29.87
CA GLU A 604 -26.89 -36.98 30.89
C GLU A 604 -28.12 -37.85 30.54
N ALA A 605 -28.90 -37.47 29.52
CA ALA A 605 -30.07 -38.24 29.06
C ALA A 605 -29.72 -39.38 28.08
N ALA A 606 -28.43 -39.56 27.75
CA ALA A 606 -27.97 -40.51 26.73
C ALA A 606 -27.23 -41.73 27.31
N GLU A 607 -27.81 -42.44 28.28
CA GLU A 607 -27.40 -43.82 28.58
C GLU A 607 -28.61 -44.76 28.74
N PRO A 608 -28.83 -45.71 27.81
CA PRO A 608 -29.59 -46.92 28.09
C PRO A 608 -28.65 -48.00 28.65
N GLN A 609 -28.89 -48.43 29.89
CA GLN A 609 -28.26 -49.62 30.47
C GLN A 609 -28.60 -50.90 29.69
N PRO A 610 -27.62 -51.77 29.41
CA PRO A 610 -27.87 -53.19 29.24
C PRO A 610 -27.21 -54.06 30.32
N ALA A 611 -27.90 -55.17 30.56
CA ALA A 611 -27.74 -56.19 31.58
C ALA A 611 -26.35 -56.82 31.79
N ALA A 612 -26.15 -57.26 33.04
CA ALA A 612 -25.01 -57.97 33.58
C ALA A 612 -24.77 -59.37 32.96
N VAL A 613 -23.50 -59.68 32.70
CA VAL A 613 -22.93 -61.04 32.81
C VAL A 613 -21.53 -60.91 33.44
N GLU A 614 -21.31 -61.67 34.50
CA GLU A 614 -20.13 -61.70 35.38
C GLU A 614 -19.28 -62.99 35.09
N PRO A 615 -18.11 -63.23 35.73
CA PRO A 615 -16.76 -63.11 35.18
C PRO A 615 -15.96 -64.46 35.16
N GLN A 616 -14.67 -64.45 34.77
CA GLN A 616 -13.53 -65.28 35.30
C GLN A 616 -12.23 -65.06 34.45
N PRO A 617 -11.00 -65.32 34.97
CA PRO A 617 -10.01 -64.27 35.27
C PRO A 617 -8.59 -64.43 34.66
N THR A 618 -7.80 -63.34 34.75
CA THR A 618 -6.32 -63.11 34.80
C THR A 618 -5.31 -64.24 34.47
N PRO A 619 -4.11 -63.92 33.90
CA PRO A 619 -3.08 -63.22 34.67
C PRO A 619 -2.17 -62.20 33.95
N GLU A 620 -1.58 -61.40 34.84
CA GLU A 620 -0.61 -60.31 34.77
C GLU A 620 0.83 -60.70 34.30
N PRO A 621 1.77 -59.74 34.19
CA PRO A 621 2.78 -59.65 33.14
C PRO A 621 4.18 -60.10 33.57
N GLN A 622 5.09 -60.23 32.60
CA GLN A 622 6.54 -60.23 32.86
C GLN A 622 7.30 -59.39 31.84
N ALA A 623 8.13 -58.50 32.39
CA ALA A 623 9.14 -57.70 31.72
C ALA A 623 10.46 -58.49 31.56
N ALA A 624 11.19 -58.21 30.47
CA ALA A 624 12.65 -58.36 30.34
C ALA A 624 13.05 -57.55 29.08
N ALA A 625 13.77 -56.43 29.17
CA ALA A 625 15.22 -56.28 29.38
C ALA A 625 16.07 -56.98 28.30
N VAL A 626 16.89 -56.23 27.55
CA VAL A 626 18.35 -56.42 27.41
C VAL A 626 18.99 -55.25 26.60
N GLU A 627 20.01 -54.69 27.27
CA GLU A 627 21.12 -53.77 27.00
C GLU A 627 21.70 -53.51 25.59
N PRO A 628 22.38 -52.33 25.43
CA PRO A 628 23.43 -52.05 24.46
C PRO A 628 24.85 -51.99 25.09
N GLN A 629 25.88 -52.48 24.38
CA GLN A 629 27.33 -52.26 24.63
C GLN A 629 28.09 -52.46 23.30
N ALA A 630 29.26 -51.91 22.97
CA ALA A 630 30.31 -51.10 23.64
C ALA A 630 31.23 -50.55 22.50
N ALA A 631 31.72 -49.30 22.53
CA ALA A 631 32.97 -48.78 23.14
C ALA A 631 34.16 -48.61 22.16
N ALA A 632 34.79 -47.42 22.12
CA ALA A 632 36.20 -47.16 22.49
C ALA A 632 36.77 -45.81 21.97
N GLU A 633 37.25 -44.99 22.90
CA GLU A 633 38.20 -43.82 22.83
C GLU A 633 39.67 -44.32 22.66
N PRO A 634 40.81 -43.52 22.64
CA PRO A 634 41.06 -42.20 23.28
C PRO A 634 42.16 -41.21 22.74
N ALA A 635 42.28 -40.07 23.45
CA ALA A 635 43.49 -39.32 23.91
C ALA A 635 44.30 -38.29 23.04
N THR A 636 44.10 -37.01 23.38
CA THR A 636 45.02 -35.93 23.89
C THR A 636 46.49 -35.70 23.42
N ALA A 637 46.82 -34.40 23.23
CA ALA A 637 47.99 -33.60 23.74
C ALA A 637 48.42 -32.49 22.72
N ALA A 638 49.07 -31.35 23.00
CA ALA A 638 49.17 -30.37 24.10
C ALA A 638 50.11 -29.20 23.64
N ALA A 639 49.85 -27.97 24.11
CA ALA A 639 50.77 -26.85 24.45
C ALA A 639 51.74 -26.20 23.43
N ARG A 640 51.72 -24.84 23.36
CA ARG A 640 52.79 -23.95 23.91
C ARG A 640 52.48 -22.45 23.76
N ALA A 641 52.71 -21.72 24.84
CA ALA A 641 52.76 -20.26 24.96
C ALA A 641 54.01 -19.90 25.82
N GLU A 642 54.72 -18.82 25.46
CA GLU A 642 55.76 -18.08 26.22
C GLU A 642 55.90 -16.71 25.51
N THR A 643 55.57 -15.52 26.06
CA THR A 643 56.05 -14.67 27.18
C THR A 643 57.24 -13.72 26.88
N VAL A 644 57.11 -12.46 27.35
CA VAL A 644 58.07 -11.65 28.17
C VAL A 644 58.15 -10.13 27.82
N GLU A 645 57.48 -9.34 28.67
CA GLU A 645 57.88 -8.16 29.51
C GLU A 645 58.43 -6.79 29.03
N THR A 646 57.68 -5.74 29.45
CA THR A 646 57.98 -4.49 30.22
C THR A 646 59.04 -3.44 29.83
N ARG A 647 58.66 -2.13 29.85
CA ARG A 647 59.08 -1.14 30.88
C ARG A 647 58.37 0.24 30.82
N ARG A 648 58.48 0.93 31.97
CA ARG A 648 57.81 2.10 32.58
C ARG A 648 58.11 3.54 32.08
N ASP A 649 57.15 4.41 32.44
CA ASP A 649 57.18 5.82 32.94
C ASP A 649 57.61 7.01 32.06
N ILE A 650 56.81 8.10 32.10
CA ILE A 650 57.09 9.40 32.78
C ILE A 650 55.96 10.43 32.50
N SER A 651 55.41 11.05 33.55
CA SER A 651 54.61 12.31 33.54
C SER A 651 55.53 13.55 33.66
N PRO A 652 55.08 14.77 33.27
CA PRO A 652 54.78 15.80 34.29
C PRO A 652 53.61 16.75 33.90
N THR A 653 52.67 17.08 34.80
CA THR A 653 52.65 18.18 35.82
C THR A 653 52.51 19.60 35.25
N SER A 654 51.40 20.31 35.58
CA SER A 654 51.37 21.59 36.34
C SER A 654 50.22 22.57 35.99
N THR A 655 49.41 22.86 37.01
CA THR A 655 48.73 24.11 37.44
C THR A 655 48.32 25.23 36.45
N ARG A 656 47.07 25.71 36.56
CA ARG A 656 46.71 27.05 37.08
C ARG A 656 45.20 27.34 37.15
N THR A 657 44.90 28.27 38.03
CA THR A 657 43.66 28.63 38.71
C THR A 657 42.77 29.63 37.95
N ALA A 658 41.45 29.45 38.11
CA ALA A 658 40.32 30.40 38.14
C ALA A 658 40.25 31.65 37.23
N VAL A 659 39.14 31.74 36.47
CA VAL A 659 38.36 33.00 36.28
C VAL A 659 36.86 32.68 36.34
N ARG A 660 36.12 33.37 37.22
CA ARG A 660 34.65 33.43 37.32
C ARG A 660 34.09 34.29 36.18
N ALA A 661 33.00 33.86 35.53
CA ALA A 661 31.80 34.69 35.29
C ALA A 661 30.76 33.95 34.43
N GLY A 662 29.49 34.08 34.84
CA GLY A 662 28.32 33.92 33.96
C GLY A 662 27.54 32.63 34.15
N ALA A 663 26.56 32.64 35.05
CA ALA A 663 25.48 31.66 35.04
C ALA A 663 24.63 31.84 33.76
N PRO A 664 24.46 30.83 32.90
CA PRO A 664 23.40 30.84 31.90
C PRO A 664 22.13 30.25 32.52
N ARG A 665 21.03 30.99 32.38
CA ARG A 665 19.66 30.48 32.56
C ARG A 665 19.44 29.19 31.74
N PRO A 666 18.57 28.26 32.18
CA PRO A 666 18.37 27.00 31.50
C PRO A 666 17.70 27.26 30.14
N SER A 667 18.43 27.04 29.06
CA SER A 667 17.86 27.01 27.71
C SER A 667 18.10 25.64 27.09
N ALA A 668 17.03 25.11 26.48
CA ALA A 668 16.96 23.90 25.68
C ALA A 668 17.01 22.58 26.46
N THR A 669 15.84 21.95 26.54
CA THR A 669 15.60 20.57 26.96
C THR A 669 16.58 19.63 26.26
N THR A 670 17.55 19.13 27.01
CA THR A 670 18.51 18.11 26.59
C THR A 670 17.76 16.87 26.12
N ARG A 671 18.11 16.36 24.92
CA ARG A 671 17.60 15.08 24.42
C ARG A 671 17.97 13.96 25.40
N GLN A 672 16.98 13.32 26.03
CA GLN A 672 17.23 12.10 26.81
C GLN A 672 17.30 10.90 25.87
N SER A 673 18.51 10.46 25.53
CA SER A 673 18.72 9.13 24.93
C SER A 673 18.68 8.07 26.03
N PHE A 674 17.77 7.10 25.93
CA PHE A 674 17.73 5.94 26.82
C PHE A 674 18.96 5.04 26.61
N ALA A 675 19.48 4.44 27.69
CA ALA A 675 20.66 3.55 27.60
C ALA A 675 20.26 2.11 27.29
N ALA A 676 19.12 1.66 27.82
CA ALA A 676 18.56 0.32 27.64
C ALA A 676 17.02 0.37 27.76
N ALA A 677 16.30 -0.62 27.23
CA ALA A 677 14.83 -0.66 27.31
C ALA A 677 14.35 -1.21 28.66
N ALA A 678 15.00 -2.26 29.12
CA ALA A 678 14.75 -2.96 30.38
C ALA A 678 16.04 -3.39 31.07
N ALA A 679 15.93 -3.72 32.35
CA ALA A 679 16.95 -4.37 33.15
C ALA A 679 16.35 -5.55 33.93
N VAL A 680 17.10 -6.65 34.07
CA VAL A 680 16.76 -7.77 34.95
C VAL A 680 17.73 -7.75 36.12
N VAL A 681 17.21 -7.74 37.35
CA VAL A 681 18.00 -7.62 38.59
C VAL A 681 17.87 -8.92 39.37
N ASP A 682 18.97 -9.61 39.56
CA ASP A 682 19.05 -10.85 40.34
C ASP A 682 20.20 -10.78 41.37
N ALA A 683 20.46 -11.89 42.07
CA ALA A 683 21.55 -11.92 43.05
C ALA A 683 22.95 -11.81 42.42
N ALA A 684 23.10 -12.10 41.12
CA ALA A 684 24.36 -12.01 40.39
C ALA A 684 24.66 -10.59 39.90
N GLY A 685 23.65 -9.75 39.72
CA GLY A 685 23.83 -8.36 39.32
C GLY A 685 22.62 -7.75 38.63
N VAL A 686 22.89 -6.66 37.91
CA VAL A 686 21.92 -5.98 37.04
C VAL A 686 22.31 -6.28 35.59
N HIS A 687 21.42 -6.97 34.88
CA HIS A 687 21.58 -7.34 33.47
C HIS A 687 20.76 -6.41 32.59
N LEU A 688 21.42 -5.63 31.73
CA LEU A 688 20.76 -4.67 30.87
C LEU A 688 20.39 -5.29 29.53
N SER A 689 19.26 -4.84 28.99
CA SER A 689 18.76 -5.29 27.68
C SER A 689 19.64 -4.92 26.46
N ASN A 690 20.68 -4.10 26.66
CA ASN A 690 21.71 -3.81 25.66
C ASN A 690 22.91 -4.78 25.72
N GLY A 691 22.94 -5.70 26.71
CA GLY A 691 23.99 -6.69 26.93
C GLY A 691 24.98 -6.35 28.05
N ASP A 692 24.90 -5.16 28.65
CA ASP A 692 25.79 -4.77 29.75
C ASP A 692 25.38 -5.46 31.07
N GLN A 693 26.37 -5.79 31.90
CA GLN A 693 26.17 -6.32 33.25
C GLN A 693 26.83 -5.39 34.28
N LEU A 694 26.09 -5.04 35.33
CA LEU A 694 26.52 -4.15 36.40
C LEU A 694 26.43 -4.86 37.76
N PRO A 695 27.25 -4.48 38.75
CA PRO A 695 27.14 -5.02 40.09
C PRO A 695 25.80 -4.63 40.73
N LEU A 696 25.26 -5.52 41.58
CA LEU A 696 24.01 -5.28 42.32
C LEU A 696 24.22 -4.16 43.36
N PRO A 697 23.50 -3.01 43.27
CA PRO A 697 23.50 -2.02 44.34
C PRO A 697 22.69 -2.53 45.55
N PRO A 698 22.85 -1.93 46.74
CA PRO A 698 22.03 -2.29 47.90
C PRO A 698 20.54 -1.98 47.62
N ILE A 699 19.69 -3.00 47.65
CA ILE A 699 18.24 -2.87 47.47
C ILE A 699 17.53 -3.06 48.81
N ARG A 700 16.88 -2.02 49.32
CA ARG A 700 16.15 -2.03 50.61
C ARG A 700 14.64 -2.23 50.42
N HIS A 701 14.08 -1.66 49.35
CA HIS A 701 12.65 -1.67 49.04
C HIS A 701 12.41 -1.45 47.53
N LEU A 702 11.16 -1.52 47.07
CA LEU A 702 10.84 -1.36 45.63
C LEU A 702 11.26 -0.01 45.03
N GLY A 703 11.33 1.04 45.83
CA GLY A 703 11.79 2.36 45.39
C GLY A 703 13.23 2.36 44.88
N ASP A 704 14.12 1.54 45.44
CA ASP A 704 15.53 1.48 45.00
C ASP A 704 15.62 0.81 43.61
N LEU A 705 14.73 -0.14 43.31
CA LEU A 705 14.60 -0.75 41.98
C LEU A 705 14.05 0.25 40.95
N ALA A 706 13.10 1.11 41.34
CA ALA A 706 12.58 2.15 40.46
C ALA A 706 13.63 3.27 40.24
N GLU A 707 14.42 3.63 41.26
CA GLU A 707 15.53 4.58 41.14
C GLU A 707 16.59 4.08 40.15
N LEU A 708 16.91 2.78 40.20
CA LEU A 708 17.80 2.14 39.24
C LEU A 708 17.33 2.35 37.78
N GLY A 709 16.01 2.36 37.54
CA GLY A 709 15.44 2.70 36.25
C GLY A 709 15.78 4.11 35.76
N TYR A 710 15.86 5.09 36.66
CA TYR A 710 16.27 6.46 36.34
C TYR A 710 17.78 6.59 36.13
N GLU A 711 18.58 6.03 37.04
CA GLU A 711 20.04 6.09 36.99
C GLU A 711 20.56 5.47 35.68
N LEU A 712 19.96 4.35 35.27
CA LEU A 712 20.30 3.66 34.04
C LEU A 712 19.61 4.24 32.81
N ARG A 713 18.74 5.25 32.97
CA ARG A 713 17.95 5.86 31.88
C ARG A 713 17.23 4.80 31.05
N LEU A 714 16.47 3.94 31.73
CA LEU A 714 15.69 2.88 31.08
C LEU A 714 14.46 3.48 30.37
N GLY A 715 14.18 2.99 29.17
CA GLY A 715 12.98 3.36 28.42
C GLY A 715 13.13 3.12 26.92
N THR A 716 12.04 3.35 26.18
CA THR A 716 12.03 3.17 24.72
C THR A 716 11.34 4.33 24.04
N GLN A 717 12.01 4.97 23.07
CA GLN A 717 11.39 6.02 22.26
C GLN A 717 10.42 5.40 21.24
N VAL A 718 9.10 5.64 21.40
CA VAL A 718 8.07 5.08 20.51
C VAL A 718 7.80 6.01 19.33
N VAL A 719 7.54 7.29 19.63
CA VAL A 719 7.31 8.35 18.65
C VAL A 719 8.31 9.46 18.90
N GLU A 720 9.13 9.76 17.90
CA GLU A 720 10.13 10.84 18.00
C GLU A 720 9.45 12.19 18.24
N PRO A 721 9.95 13.01 19.19
CA PRO A 721 9.48 14.36 19.35
C PRO A 721 9.75 15.19 18.09
N SER A 722 8.83 16.11 17.79
CA SER A 722 8.95 17.04 16.66
C SER A 722 8.69 18.47 17.15
N ARG A 723 8.99 19.48 16.32
CA ARG A 723 8.69 20.89 16.66
C ARG A 723 7.21 21.13 17.00
N ALA A 724 6.31 20.26 16.55
CA ALA A 724 4.86 20.38 16.74
C ALA A 724 4.27 19.42 17.80
N ALA A 725 5.05 18.49 18.37
CA ALA A 725 4.54 17.52 19.35
C ALA A 725 5.66 16.92 20.21
N HIS A 726 5.39 16.72 21.51
CA HIS A 726 6.36 16.24 22.51
C HIS A 726 6.84 14.78 22.36
N GLY A 727 6.45 14.08 21.28
CA GLY A 727 6.77 12.66 21.09
C GLY A 727 6.11 11.78 22.15
N TYR A 728 6.49 10.50 22.18
CA TYR A 728 6.09 9.57 23.23
C TYR A 728 7.20 8.56 23.48
N ALA A 729 7.52 8.33 24.75
CA ALA A 729 8.47 7.33 25.19
C ALA A 729 7.81 6.42 26.24
N ASP A 730 8.11 5.14 26.15
CA ASP A 730 7.67 4.15 27.12
C ASP A 730 8.53 4.23 28.39
N PRO A 731 7.90 4.06 29.57
CA PRO A 731 8.59 3.82 30.82
C PRO A 731 9.63 2.71 30.71
N GLY A 732 10.76 2.87 31.41
CA GLY A 732 11.71 1.78 31.63
C GLY A 732 11.09 0.63 32.43
N VAL A 733 11.61 -0.57 32.24
CA VAL A 733 11.13 -1.79 32.92
C VAL A 733 12.27 -2.42 33.71
N VAL A 734 12.03 -2.67 34.99
CA VAL A 734 12.92 -3.38 35.89
C VAL A 734 12.25 -4.70 36.27
N VAL A 735 12.87 -5.81 35.91
CA VAL A 735 12.40 -7.17 36.22
C VAL A 735 13.22 -7.70 37.39
N VAL A 736 12.56 -8.14 38.44
CA VAL A 736 13.20 -8.71 39.63
C VAL A 736 13.26 -10.24 39.49
N GLY A 737 14.46 -10.80 39.61
CA GLY A 737 14.72 -12.24 39.64
C GLY A 737 14.23 -12.89 40.94
N ALA A 738 13.98 -14.19 40.91
CA ALA A 738 13.34 -14.93 42.01
C ALA A 738 14.07 -14.79 43.35
N GLU A 739 15.40 -14.91 43.37
CA GLU A 739 16.19 -14.81 44.61
C GLU A 739 16.10 -13.43 45.27
N LEU A 740 16.14 -12.36 44.47
CA LEU A 740 16.02 -11.00 44.99
C LEU A 740 14.58 -10.70 45.45
N ALA A 741 13.58 -11.27 44.76
CA ALA A 741 12.19 -11.18 45.20
C ALA A 741 12.01 -11.82 46.59
N GLU A 742 12.58 -13.02 46.81
CA GLU A 742 12.55 -13.70 48.12
C GLU A 742 13.24 -12.89 49.22
N GLN A 743 14.38 -12.23 48.93
CA GLN A 743 15.07 -11.34 49.88
C GLN A 743 14.22 -10.14 50.30
N LEU A 744 13.37 -9.64 49.40
CA LEU A 744 12.42 -8.56 49.67
C LEU A 744 11.12 -9.05 50.35
N GLY A 745 11.01 -10.35 50.65
CA GLY A 745 9.82 -10.97 51.22
C GLY A 745 8.69 -11.21 50.22
N ILE A 746 8.97 -11.13 48.92
CA ILE A 746 7.99 -11.26 47.83
C ILE A 746 8.00 -12.72 47.34
N THR A 747 6.87 -13.41 47.49
CA THR A 747 6.72 -14.82 47.11
C THR A 747 6.04 -14.99 45.76
N THR A 748 6.72 -15.61 44.80
CA THR A 748 6.12 -16.04 43.52
C THR A 748 5.78 -17.53 43.50
N ARG A 749 6.03 -18.25 44.61
CA ARG A 749 5.81 -19.69 44.73
C ARG A 749 4.31 -20.01 44.84
N GLY A 750 3.88 -21.07 44.15
CA GLY A 750 2.49 -21.54 44.19
C GLY A 750 1.50 -20.73 43.34
N LEU A 751 1.98 -19.79 42.54
CA LEU A 751 1.14 -19.09 41.57
C LEU A 751 0.63 -20.06 40.48
N PRO A 752 -0.58 -19.85 39.96
CA PRO A 752 -1.06 -20.54 38.76
C PRO A 752 -0.05 -20.46 37.63
N ARG A 753 0.02 -21.51 36.80
CA ARG A 753 1.00 -21.59 35.70
C ARG A 753 0.91 -20.37 34.79
N ASP A 754 -0.30 -20.01 34.34
CA ASP A 754 -0.59 -18.87 33.45
C ASP A 754 -2.01 -18.30 33.67
N GLY A 755 -2.31 -17.13 33.07
CA GLY A 755 -3.67 -16.55 33.04
C GLY A 755 -3.93 -15.32 33.93
N ALA A 756 -5.13 -14.74 33.83
CA ALA A 756 -5.56 -13.58 34.64
C ALA A 756 -5.53 -13.89 36.15
N ASP A 757 -5.80 -15.15 36.51
CA ASP A 757 -5.77 -15.67 37.87
C ASP A 757 -4.39 -15.56 38.51
N LYS A 758 -3.32 -15.61 37.71
CA LYS A 758 -1.95 -15.48 38.19
C LYS A 758 -1.67 -14.10 38.79
N GLY A 759 -2.15 -13.05 38.13
CA GLY A 759 -2.00 -11.68 38.62
C GLY A 759 -2.87 -11.40 39.84
N ALA A 760 -4.09 -11.95 39.87
CA ALA A 760 -5.00 -11.85 41.01
C ALA A 760 -4.45 -12.60 42.24
N ALA A 761 -3.97 -13.84 42.05
CA ALA A 761 -3.34 -14.64 43.09
C ALA A 761 -2.08 -13.95 43.65
N PHE A 762 -1.25 -13.36 42.78
CA PHE A 762 -0.09 -12.59 43.21
C PHE A 762 -0.52 -11.38 44.06
N ALA A 763 -1.52 -10.61 43.61
CA ALA A 763 -1.98 -9.45 44.37
C ALA A 763 -2.58 -9.84 45.74
N ALA A 764 -3.37 -10.92 45.79
CA ALA A 764 -3.94 -11.43 47.03
C ALA A 764 -2.85 -11.85 48.04
N ALA A 765 -1.77 -12.46 47.55
CA ALA A 765 -0.65 -12.90 48.39
C ALA A 765 0.20 -11.74 48.96
N HIS A 766 0.10 -10.52 48.41
CA HIS A 766 0.94 -9.38 48.80
C HIS A 766 0.13 -8.11 49.12
N THR A 767 -0.92 -8.28 49.90
CA THR A 767 -1.72 -7.17 50.45
C THR A 767 -0.92 -6.42 51.52
N ASP A 768 -0.96 -5.08 51.51
CA ASP A 768 -0.23 -4.21 52.46
C ASP A 768 1.28 -4.54 52.62
N HIS A 769 1.99 -4.73 51.50
CA HIS A 769 3.33 -5.31 51.49
C HIS A 769 4.41 -4.35 52.06
N PRO A 770 5.26 -4.80 53.02
CA PRO A 770 6.28 -3.94 53.66
C PRO A 770 7.25 -3.27 52.67
N ALA A 771 7.69 -3.99 51.64
CA ALA A 771 8.63 -3.46 50.65
C ALA A 771 8.02 -2.36 49.75
N LEU A 772 6.70 -2.31 49.60
CA LEU A 772 6.04 -1.20 48.90
C LEU A 772 5.78 -0.04 49.86
N ARG A 773 5.33 -0.33 51.10
CA ARG A 773 5.11 0.68 52.14
C ARG A 773 6.36 1.51 52.41
N ALA A 774 7.50 0.85 52.60
CA ALA A 774 8.79 1.52 52.79
C ALA A 774 9.17 2.42 51.61
N ALA A 775 8.84 2.03 50.37
CA ALA A 775 9.09 2.87 49.20
C ALA A 775 8.19 4.12 49.18
N LEU A 776 6.92 4.00 49.58
CA LEU A 776 6.01 5.14 49.68
C LEU A 776 6.46 6.13 50.78
N GLU A 777 6.97 5.62 51.91
CA GLU A 777 7.59 6.42 52.97
C GLU A 777 8.84 7.17 52.47
N ASP A 778 9.65 6.53 51.61
CA ASP A 778 10.80 7.14 50.91
C ASP A 778 10.39 8.07 49.74
N GLY A 779 9.11 8.45 49.65
CA GLY A 779 8.58 9.47 48.74
C GLY A 779 8.26 8.99 47.32
N TRP A 780 8.13 7.67 47.11
CA TRP A 780 7.66 7.12 45.84
C TRP A 780 6.13 7.18 45.73
N CYS A 781 5.64 7.26 44.50
CA CYS A 781 4.22 7.26 44.19
C CYS A 781 3.84 6.04 43.35
N VAL A 782 2.63 5.53 43.59
CA VAL A 782 1.93 4.52 42.78
C VAL A 782 0.51 5.00 42.49
N ALA A 783 -0.22 4.31 41.62
CA ALA A 783 -1.62 4.65 41.36
C ALA A 783 -2.46 4.51 42.63
N GLU A 784 -3.36 5.45 42.90
CA GLU A 784 -4.15 5.53 44.15
C GLU A 784 -4.87 4.21 44.49
N ARG A 785 -5.45 3.56 43.47
CA ARG A 785 -6.10 2.24 43.59
C ARG A 785 -5.20 1.08 44.03
N VAL A 786 -3.88 1.26 43.98
CA VAL A 786 -2.89 0.26 44.39
C VAL A 786 -2.65 0.35 45.90
N GLY A 787 -2.74 1.55 46.49
CA GLY A 787 -2.48 1.75 47.92
C GLY A 787 -1.12 1.18 48.33
N THR A 788 -1.12 0.34 49.37
CA THR A 788 0.05 -0.43 49.83
C THR A 788 0.08 -1.88 49.31
N ASP A 789 -0.84 -2.27 48.44
CA ASP A 789 -0.91 -3.63 47.88
C ASP A 789 0.06 -3.79 46.71
N LEU A 790 0.93 -4.79 46.77
CA LEU A 790 1.90 -5.02 45.70
C LEU A 790 1.23 -5.72 44.51
N ARG A 791 1.35 -5.12 43.32
CA ARG A 791 0.83 -5.70 42.06
C ARG A 791 1.98 -6.31 41.25
N GLY A 792 1.66 -7.33 40.48
CA GLY A 792 2.63 -8.04 39.63
C GLY A 792 3.35 -7.13 38.62
N TRP A 793 2.67 -6.05 38.21
CA TRP A 793 3.28 -4.92 37.52
C TRP A 793 2.97 -3.66 38.28
N THR A 794 3.98 -3.09 38.92
CA THR A 794 3.82 -1.88 39.74
C THR A 794 4.47 -0.71 39.01
N LYS A 795 3.65 0.25 38.59
CA LYS A 795 4.11 1.52 37.99
C LYS A 795 4.47 2.48 39.12
N MET A 796 5.73 2.88 39.18
CA MET A 796 6.26 3.76 40.22
C MET A 796 6.80 5.05 39.61
N TRP A 797 6.65 6.16 40.31
CA TRP A 797 7.24 7.45 39.90
C TRP A 797 7.56 8.33 41.11
N ARG A 798 8.32 9.40 40.87
CA ARG A 798 8.49 10.53 41.79
C ARG A 798 7.95 11.80 41.14
N ALA A 799 7.58 12.79 41.95
CA ALA A 799 7.08 14.06 41.44
C ALA A 799 8.07 14.69 40.44
N GLY A 800 7.60 14.98 39.22
CA GLY A 800 8.42 15.57 38.16
C GLY A 800 9.35 14.61 37.40
N GLN A 801 9.33 13.30 37.71
CA GLN A 801 10.10 12.26 37.00
C GLN A 801 9.17 11.37 36.15
N PRO A 802 9.68 10.77 35.04
CA PRO A 802 8.93 9.77 34.29
C PRO A 802 8.65 8.55 35.17
N SER A 803 7.68 7.72 34.82
CA SER A 803 7.44 6.47 35.56
C SER A 803 8.39 5.35 35.14
N VAL A 804 8.59 4.37 36.02
CA VAL A 804 9.26 3.08 35.76
C VAL A 804 8.31 1.95 36.17
N TYR A 805 8.29 0.86 35.40
CA TYR A 805 7.60 -0.37 35.79
C TYR A 805 8.55 -1.31 36.53
N VAL A 806 8.12 -1.80 37.69
CA VAL A 806 8.76 -2.90 38.41
C VAL A 806 7.87 -4.14 38.27
N THR A 807 8.46 -5.26 37.85
CA THR A 807 7.79 -6.56 37.71
C THR A 807 8.71 -7.70 38.13
N PHE A 808 8.22 -8.94 38.08
CA PHE A 808 8.92 -10.12 38.58
C PHE A 808 9.07 -11.15 37.47
N ALA A 809 10.23 -11.81 37.40
CA ALA A 809 10.55 -12.75 36.32
C ALA A 809 9.46 -13.82 36.15
N ASP A 810 8.95 -14.41 37.23
CA ASP A 810 7.93 -15.46 37.19
C ASP A 810 6.56 -15.03 36.65
N LEU A 811 6.31 -13.72 36.60
CA LEU A 811 5.10 -13.13 36.04
C LEU A 811 5.24 -12.82 34.54
N LEU A 812 6.44 -12.92 33.98
CA LEU A 812 6.64 -12.79 32.54
C LEU A 812 6.05 -14.00 31.80
N PRO A 813 5.51 -13.79 30.58
CA PRO A 813 4.95 -14.88 29.80
C PRO A 813 5.94 -16.03 29.56
N PRO A 814 5.44 -17.27 29.39
CA PRO A 814 6.29 -18.42 29.06
C PRO A 814 7.19 -18.19 27.85
N SER A 815 6.72 -17.47 26.82
CA SER A 815 7.51 -17.16 25.63
C SER A 815 8.79 -16.39 25.94
N VAL A 816 8.76 -15.46 26.91
CA VAL A 816 9.94 -14.70 27.36
C VAL A 816 10.93 -15.58 28.11
N ARG A 817 10.43 -16.56 28.87
CA ARG A 817 11.23 -17.44 29.75
C ARG A 817 11.57 -18.80 29.17
N SER A 818 11.15 -19.07 27.93
CA SER A 818 11.30 -20.37 27.27
C SER A 818 12.76 -20.86 27.22
N GLY A 819 12.96 -22.17 27.38
CA GLY A 819 14.27 -22.82 27.28
C GLY A 819 15.23 -22.52 28.44
N ASP A 820 14.73 -22.51 29.69
CA ASP A 820 15.52 -22.25 30.91
C ASP A 820 16.31 -20.92 30.86
N ALA A 821 15.66 -19.86 30.35
CA ALA A 821 16.29 -18.56 30.16
C ALA A 821 16.75 -17.92 31.48
N ASP A 822 18.05 -17.64 31.58
CA ASP A 822 18.64 -16.89 32.69
C ASP A 822 18.31 -15.38 32.61
N ALA A 823 18.72 -14.61 33.63
CA ALA A 823 18.42 -13.18 33.71
C ALA A 823 18.99 -12.39 32.52
N ALA A 824 20.19 -12.73 32.04
CA ALA A 824 20.80 -12.10 30.88
C ALA A 824 20.01 -12.40 29.59
N THR A 825 19.53 -13.63 29.42
CA THR A 825 18.71 -14.06 28.29
C THR A 825 17.35 -13.35 28.29
N VAL A 826 16.70 -13.24 29.46
CA VAL A 826 15.45 -12.48 29.61
C VAL A 826 15.67 -11.00 29.27
N ALA A 827 16.75 -10.38 29.76
CA ALA A 827 17.09 -8.99 29.44
C ALA A 827 17.32 -8.81 27.93
N ARG A 828 18.07 -9.73 27.30
CA ARG A 828 18.33 -9.74 25.86
C ARG A 828 17.04 -9.85 25.06
N ARG A 829 16.13 -10.76 25.41
CA ARG A 829 14.83 -10.93 24.71
C ARG A 829 13.96 -9.69 24.80
N LEU A 830 13.87 -9.05 25.96
CA LEU A 830 13.17 -7.78 26.13
C LEU A 830 13.82 -6.66 25.29
N GLY A 831 15.15 -6.62 25.23
CA GLY A 831 15.91 -5.69 24.38
C GLY A 831 15.68 -5.90 22.89
N LEU A 832 15.72 -7.15 22.43
CA LEU A 832 15.43 -7.52 21.04
C LEU A 832 14.00 -7.17 20.67
N PHE A 833 13.02 -7.51 21.53
CA PHE A 833 11.62 -7.13 21.34
C PHE A 833 11.46 -5.61 21.19
N SER A 834 12.04 -4.83 22.11
CA SER A 834 11.96 -3.37 22.05
C SER A 834 12.71 -2.77 20.88
N LYS A 835 13.80 -3.39 20.43
CA LYS A 835 14.56 -2.97 19.24
C LYS A 835 13.77 -3.20 17.95
N VAL A 836 13.15 -4.37 17.78
CA VAL A 836 12.44 -4.72 16.53
C VAL A 836 11.06 -4.08 16.44
N LEU A 837 10.32 -4.02 17.55
CA LEU A 837 8.99 -3.43 17.60
C LEU A 837 9.03 -1.93 17.89
N GLY A 838 10.11 -1.42 18.49
CA GLY A 838 10.27 -0.01 18.85
C GLY A 838 9.36 0.44 20.01
N THR A 839 9.04 -0.44 20.94
CA THR A 839 8.23 -0.15 22.15
C THR A 839 8.72 -1.05 23.30
N GLY A 840 8.65 -0.55 24.53
CA GLY A 840 8.94 -1.31 25.73
C GLY A 840 7.88 -2.37 25.98
N TYR A 841 8.29 -3.61 26.27
CA TYR A 841 7.34 -4.64 26.72
C TYR A 841 6.81 -4.27 28.11
N HIS A 842 5.49 -4.25 28.33
CA HIS A 842 4.91 -3.94 29.63
C HIS A 842 3.54 -4.57 29.85
N LEU A 843 3.24 -4.90 31.11
CA LEU A 843 1.97 -5.48 31.57
C LEU A 843 1.68 -6.88 31.00
N SER A 844 1.36 -6.96 29.71
CA SER A 844 1.05 -8.19 28.99
C SER A 844 1.30 -7.99 27.48
N GLN A 845 1.29 -9.08 26.70
CA GLN A 845 1.46 -8.96 25.24
C GLN A 845 0.33 -8.11 24.62
N HIS A 846 -0.93 -8.34 25.02
CA HIS A 846 -2.06 -7.58 24.45
C HIS A 846 -2.07 -6.11 24.88
N ALA A 847 -1.73 -5.81 26.14
CA ALA A 847 -1.69 -4.46 26.65
C ALA A 847 -0.59 -3.65 25.94
N THR A 848 0.60 -4.25 25.77
CA THR A 848 1.67 -3.65 24.98
C THR A 848 1.21 -3.35 23.55
N GLY A 849 0.52 -4.28 22.90
CA GLY A 849 0.05 -4.09 21.53
C GLY A 849 -1.08 -3.07 21.37
N LEU A 850 -2.04 -3.01 22.31
CA LEU A 850 -3.13 -2.03 22.31
C LEU A 850 -2.63 -0.62 22.63
N ASP A 851 -1.72 -0.50 23.59
CA ASP A 851 -1.08 0.78 23.92
C ASP A 851 -0.26 1.27 22.73
N LEU A 852 0.42 0.40 22.01
CA LEU A 852 1.14 0.77 20.79
C LEU A 852 0.19 1.34 19.71
N MET A 853 -1.03 0.82 19.56
CA MET A 853 -2.02 1.38 18.61
C MET A 853 -2.30 2.85 18.94
N GLN A 854 -2.58 3.15 20.20
CA GLN A 854 -2.86 4.52 20.67
C GLN A 854 -1.62 5.43 20.62
N ARG A 855 -0.47 4.92 21.07
CA ARG A 855 0.80 5.66 21.14
C ARG A 855 1.32 6.05 19.77
N LEU A 856 1.04 5.28 18.71
CA LEU A 856 1.39 5.68 17.34
C LEU A 856 0.47 6.77 16.76
N ARG A 857 -0.64 7.09 17.44
CA ARG A 857 -1.63 8.11 17.05
C ARG A 857 -1.64 9.32 17.99
N VAL A 858 -0.49 9.71 18.55
CA VAL A 858 -0.38 10.86 19.48
C VAL A 858 -1.03 12.16 18.96
N LYS A 859 -1.07 12.36 17.64
CA LYS A 859 -1.64 13.55 16.98
C LYS A 859 -3.13 13.41 16.61
N ALA A 860 -3.69 12.22 16.76
CA ALA A 860 -5.07 11.88 16.42
C ALA A 860 -5.67 11.01 17.53
N LYS A 861 -5.50 11.47 18.79
CA LYS A 861 -5.97 10.73 19.99
C LYS A 861 -7.49 10.64 20.06
N ASP A 862 -8.17 11.58 19.43
CA ASP A 862 -9.62 11.62 19.20
C ASP A 862 -10.14 10.42 18.40
N GLU A 863 -9.27 9.67 17.72
CA GLU A 863 -9.64 8.39 17.09
C GLU A 863 -9.73 7.22 18.09
N PHE A 864 -9.28 7.41 19.33
CA PHE A 864 -9.31 6.42 20.42
C PHE A 864 -9.98 7.03 21.65
N VAL A 865 -11.31 7.11 21.59
CA VAL A 865 -12.18 7.59 22.67
C VAL A 865 -13.10 6.48 23.16
N VAL A 866 -13.53 6.55 24.42
CA VAL A 866 -14.59 5.67 24.89
C VAL A 866 -15.86 6.02 24.12
N HIS A 867 -16.45 5.03 23.45
CA HIS A 867 -17.71 5.17 22.73
C HIS A 867 -18.66 4.02 23.08
N THR A 868 -19.93 4.20 22.72
CA THR A 868 -20.93 3.14 22.82
C THR A 868 -21.05 2.44 21.47
N PRO A 869 -20.72 1.14 21.36
CA PRO A 869 -20.86 0.44 20.09
C PRO A 869 -22.31 0.43 19.61
N PRO A 870 -22.56 0.57 18.30
CA PRO A 870 -23.92 0.53 17.78
C PRO A 870 -24.53 -0.87 17.93
N ARG A 871 -25.87 -0.93 17.94
CA ARG A 871 -26.60 -2.19 18.18
C ARG A 871 -26.15 -3.37 17.30
N PRO A 872 -25.88 -3.20 15.99
CA PRO A 872 -25.34 -4.29 15.19
C PRO A 872 -23.99 -4.80 15.67
N ALA A 873 -23.11 -3.95 16.21
CA ALA A 873 -21.84 -4.40 16.79
C ALA A 873 -22.03 -5.25 18.06
N LEU A 874 -23.17 -5.11 18.73
CA LEU A 874 -23.52 -5.90 19.91
C LEU A 874 -24.26 -7.21 19.55
N ALA A 875 -24.97 -7.24 18.44
CA ALA A 875 -25.71 -8.41 17.97
C ALA A 875 -24.92 -9.29 17.01
N LEU A 876 -23.95 -8.70 16.29
CA LEU A 876 -23.09 -9.39 15.36
C LEU A 876 -21.91 -10.02 16.10
N GLY A 877 -21.92 -11.34 16.24
CA GLY A 877 -20.67 -12.09 16.27
C GLY A 877 -20.30 -12.37 14.83
N ASP A 878 -19.19 -11.81 14.33
CA ASP A 878 -18.63 -12.23 13.04
C ASP A 878 -17.63 -13.35 13.36
N PRO A 879 -18.07 -14.63 13.43
CA PRO A 879 -17.23 -15.70 13.92
C PRO A 879 -16.14 -16.04 12.90
N ASP A 880 -15.10 -16.69 13.41
CA ASP A 880 -14.12 -17.31 12.54
C ASP A 880 -14.79 -18.37 11.65
N LEU A 881 -14.25 -18.54 10.45
CA LEU A 881 -14.80 -19.43 9.43
C LEU A 881 -14.68 -20.89 9.91
N ASN A 882 -15.77 -21.65 9.98
CA ASN A 882 -15.74 -23.10 10.23
C ASN A 882 -16.72 -23.82 9.31
N TRP A 883 -16.20 -24.57 8.35
CA TRP A 883 -16.98 -25.17 7.29
C TRP A 883 -16.34 -26.49 6.84
N ALA A 884 -17.17 -27.49 6.54
CA ALA A 884 -16.76 -28.73 5.91
C ALA A 884 -17.81 -29.20 4.89
N ARG A 885 -17.39 -30.08 3.99
CA ARG A 885 -18.27 -30.80 3.06
C ARG A 885 -17.77 -32.23 2.85
N PRO A 886 -18.66 -33.16 2.47
CA PRO A 886 -18.23 -34.46 2.00
C PRO A 886 -17.44 -34.34 0.68
N PRO A 887 -16.45 -35.22 0.43
CA PRO A 887 -15.73 -35.25 -0.84
C PRO A 887 -16.64 -35.64 -1.99
N MET A 888 -16.37 -35.09 -3.17
CA MET A 888 -16.98 -35.50 -4.44
C MET A 888 -16.51 -36.91 -4.82
N ALA A 889 -17.21 -37.55 -5.77
CA ALA A 889 -16.90 -38.92 -6.21
C ALA A 889 -15.45 -39.10 -6.68
N GLU A 890 -14.87 -38.08 -7.34
CA GLU A 890 -13.47 -38.09 -7.79
C GLU A 890 -12.50 -37.87 -6.61
N GLU A 891 -12.82 -36.96 -5.69
CA GLU A 891 -12.01 -36.68 -4.50
C GLU A 891 -11.99 -37.86 -3.52
N ALA A 892 -13.08 -38.63 -3.44
CA ALA A 892 -13.21 -39.81 -2.59
C ALA A 892 -12.28 -40.96 -3.01
N GLN A 893 -11.70 -40.91 -4.22
CA GLN A 893 -10.71 -41.89 -4.70
C GLN A 893 -9.27 -41.51 -4.33
N LEU A 894 -9.05 -40.30 -3.80
CA LEU A 894 -7.73 -39.82 -3.38
C LEU A 894 -7.32 -40.43 -2.03
N THR A 895 -6.02 -40.48 -1.78
CA THR A 895 -5.47 -41.18 -0.60
C THR A 895 -5.15 -40.24 0.55
N TYR A 896 -4.65 -39.04 0.26
CA TYR A 896 -4.09 -38.11 1.24
C TYR A 896 -4.95 -36.86 1.39
N VAL A 897 -4.82 -36.22 2.54
CA VAL A 897 -5.37 -34.89 2.85
C VAL A 897 -4.28 -34.05 3.49
N HIS A 898 -4.17 -32.80 3.06
CA HIS A 898 -3.18 -31.86 3.54
C HIS A 898 -3.86 -30.60 4.08
N ALA A 899 -3.48 -30.22 5.31
CA ALA A 899 -3.93 -29.00 5.96
C ALA A 899 -2.88 -27.90 5.78
N TYR A 900 -3.33 -26.73 5.34
CA TYR A 900 -2.49 -25.56 5.12
C TYR A 900 -2.97 -24.37 5.94
N ASP A 901 -2.12 -23.86 6.83
CA ASP A 901 -2.36 -22.73 7.71
C ASP A 901 -1.94 -21.41 7.04
N ARG A 902 -2.84 -20.44 6.96
CA ARG A 902 -2.54 -19.13 6.38
C ARG A 902 -1.94 -18.19 7.42
N GLY A 903 -0.62 -18.00 7.37
CA GLY A 903 0.14 -17.24 8.35
C GLY A 903 -0.34 -15.79 8.55
N GLY A 904 -0.84 -15.49 9.75
CA GLY A 904 -1.14 -14.11 10.18
C GLY A 904 -2.38 -13.49 9.52
N ALA A 905 -3.43 -14.28 9.26
CA ALA A 905 -4.63 -13.85 8.56
C ALA A 905 -5.28 -12.57 9.13
N HIS A 906 -5.49 -12.49 10.45
CA HIS A 906 -6.05 -11.28 11.09
C HIS A 906 -5.15 -10.06 10.94
N LEU A 907 -3.83 -10.22 11.10
CA LEU A 907 -2.88 -9.13 10.88
C LEU A 907 -2.91 -8.65 9.41
N ALA A 908 -3.01 -9.58 8.46
CA ALA A 908 -3.17 -9.25 7.04
C ALA A 908 -4.52 -8.55 6.74
N GLY A 909 -5.57 -8.84 7.52
CA GLY A 909 -6.86 -8.16 7.46
C GLY A 909 -6.79 -6.66 7.78
N VAL A 910 -5.82 -6.24 8.60
CA VAL A 910 -5.63 -4.82 8.96
C VAL A 910 -5.11 -3.98 7.80
N ALA A 911 -4.33 -4.57 6.89
CA ALA A 911 -3.58 -3.84 5.86
C ALA A 911 -4.49 -2.96 4.97
N GLY A 912 -4.39 -1.64 5.10
CA GLY A 912 -5.17 -0.69 4.29
C GLY A 912 -6.69 -0.76 4.51
N LEU A 913 -7.15 -1.28 5.66
CA LEU A 913 -8.57 -1.30 6.01
C LEU A 913 -9.00 0.08 6.55
N GLU A 914 -10.03 0.67 5.95
CA GLU A 914 -10.73 1.82 6.52
C GLU A 914 -11.54 1.33 7.73
N LEU A 915 -11.31 1.95 8.88
CA LEU A 915 -11.92 1.56 10.15
C LEU A 915 -12.78 2.70 10.71
N PRO A 916 -13.86 2.36 11.44
CA PRO A 916 -14.72 3.33 12.12
C PRO A 916 -13.97 4.33 12.99
N VAL A 917 -14.31 5.62 12.85
CA VAL A 917 -13.88 6.72 13.72
C VAL A 917 -15.10 7.56 14.10
N GLY A 918 -15.28 7.83 15.40
CA GLY A 918 -16.44 8.57 15.89
C GLY A 918 -17.76 7.78 15.80
N GLU A 919 -18.87 8.51 15.80
CA GLU A 919 -20.21 7.95 15.86
C GLU A 919 -20.74 7.51 14.48
N PRO A 920 -21.43 6.37 14.37
CA PRO A 920 -22.09 5.95 13.15
C PRO A 920 -23.36 6.76 12.87
N THR A 921 -23.73 6.83 11.59
CA THR A 921 -25.05 7.28 11.14
C THR A 921 -25.93 6.07 10.84
N GLU A 922 -27.11 6.00 11.45
CA GLU A 922 -28.12 4.98 11.20
C GLU A 922 -29.00 5.35 10.00
N PHE A 923 -29.29 4.35 9.15
CA PHE A 923 -30.18 4.43 8.00
C PHE A 923 -31.25 3.33 8.14
N PRO A 924 -32.40 3.62 8.79
CA PRO A 924 -33.44 2.63 9.07
C PRO A 924 -34.15 2.06 7.83
N GLU A 925 -34.14 2.80 6.72
CA GLU A 925 -34.70 2.38 5.41
C GLU A 925 -33.61 1.85 4.46
N GLY A 926 -32.39 1.66 4.96
CA GLY A 926 -31.24 1.29 4.16
C GLY A 926 -30.68 2.46 3.35
N ARG A 927 -29.57 2.20 2.65
CA ARG A 927 -28.95 3.13 1.70
C ARG A 927 -28.15 2.34 0.67
N PRO A 928 -27.86 2.91 -0.51
CA PRO A 928 -26.97 2.27 -1.48
C PRO A 928 -25.63 1.88 -0.85
N PHE A 929 -25.20 0.64 -1.11
CA PHE A 929 -23.95 0.10 -0.60
C PHE A 929 -22.75 0.87 -1.17
N ASP A 930 -21.88 1.39 -0.30
CA ASP A 930 -20.59 1.95 -0.68
C ASP A 930 -19.45 1.12 -0.08
N PRO A 931 -18.65 0.41 -0.89
CA PRO A 931 -17.55 -0.42 -0.40
C PRO A 931 -16.40 0.39 0.24
N ARG A 932 -16.40 1.73 0.12
CA ARG A 932 -15.38 2.60 0.71
C ARG A 932 -15.68 2.94 2.18
N LEU A 933 -16.94 2.85 2.60
CA LEU A 933 -17.36 3.23 3.94
C LEU A 933 -17.38 2.01 4.86
N PRO A 934 -16.75 2.07 6.05
CA PRO A 934 -16.96 1.04 7.05
C PRO A 934 -18.40 1.13 7.56
N GLY A 935 -19.05 -0.02 7.68
CA GLY A 935 -20.45 -0.09 8.02
C GLY A 935 -20.96 -1.51 8.27
N TYR A 936 -22.11 -1.54 8.92
CA TYR A 936 -22.97 -2.72 9.05
C TYR A 936 -24.17 -2.56 8.13
N TRP A 937 -24.49 -3.63 7.42
CA TRP A 937 -25.50 -3.65 6.38
C TRP A 937 -26.45 -4.80 6.68
N PHE A 938 -27.72 -4.49 6.92
CA PHE A 938 -28.74 -5.51 7.10
C PHE A 938 -29.27 -5.90 5.73
N VAL A 939 -28.99 -7.14 5.33
CA VAL A 939 -29.27 -7.63 3.98
C VAL A 939 -30.18 -8.84 4.02
N GLU A 940 -30.99 -8.98 2.98
CA GLU A 940 -31.72 -10.21 2.68
C GLU A 940 -30.75 -11.23 2.08
N ILE A 941 -30.71 -12.43 2.65
CA ILE A 941 -29.84 -13.52 2.21
C ILE A 941 -30.63 -14.35 1.18
N PRO A 942 -30.27 -14.29 -0.11
CA PRO A 942 -31.02 -14.96 -1.16
C PRO A 942 -30.95 -16.48 -1.00
N ALA A 943 -32.06 -17.15 -1.30
CA ALA A 943 -32.15 -18.61 -1.30
C ALA A 943 -31.36 -19.28 -2.45
N SER A 944 -30.91 -18.51 -3.45
CA SER A 944 -30.43 -19.02 -4.74
C SER A 944 -28.93 -18.86 -4.98
N SER A 945 -28.38 -19.89 -5.65
CA SER A 945 -27.00 -20.03 -6.18
C SER A 945 -25.89 -20.15 -5.14
N ASN A 946 -25.91 -21.27 -4.40
CA ASN A 946 -24.85 -21.61 -3.45
C ASN A 946 -23.91 -22.65 -4.06
N ASP A 947 -22.75 -22.23 -4.58
CA ASP A 947 -21.71 -23.18 -4.95
C ASP A 947 -21.19 -23.87 -3.69
N TRP A 948 -21.67 -25.10 -3.47
CA TRP A 948 -21.41 -25.89 -2.27
C TRP A 948 -19.96 -26.36 -2.14
N ARG A 949 -19.11 -26.11 -3.15
CA ARG A 949 -17.70 -26.56 -3.16
C ARG A 949 -16.79 -25.71 -2.27
N PHE A 950 -17.25 -24.54 -1.83
CA PHE A 950 -16.53 -23.67 -0.90
C PHE A 950 -17.50 -23.01 0.10
N PRO A 951 -17.00 -22.41 1.20
CA PRO A 951 -17.88 -21.79 2.18
C PRO A 951 -18.62 -20.57 1.62
N HIS A 952 -19.93 -20.47 1.89
CA HIS A 952 -20.75 -19.33 1.46
C HIS A 952 -20.13 -17.98 1.91
N PRO A 953 -20.04 -16.93 1.07
CA PRO A 953 -19.38 -15.66 1.43
C PRO A 953 -20.00 -14.92 2.61
N LEU A 954 -21.32 -14.98 2.74
CA LEU A 954 -22.08 -14.51 3.92
C LEU A 954 -21.99 -15.44 5.14
N PHE A 955 -21.00 -16.34 5.18
CA PHE A 955 -20.79 -17.38 6.19
C PHE A 955 -21.25 -17.00 7.60
N LYS A 956 -22.22 -17.75 8.15
CA LYS A 956 -22.69 -17.60 9.55
C LYS A 956 -23.10 -18.93 10.22
N GLY A 957 -22.35 -20.00 9.97
CA GLY A 957 -22.58 -21.31 10.59
C GLY A 957 -23.89 -21.99 10.18
N MET A 958 -24.43 -22.87 11.02
CA MET A 958 -25.61 -23.72 10.77
C MET A 958 -26.97 -22.99 10.68
N ARG A 959 -27.00 -21.65 10.69
CA ARG A 959 -28.26 -20.89 10.72
C ARG A 959 -28.61 -20.37 9.33
N SER A 960 -29.69 -20.89 8.74
CA SER A 960 -30.34 -20.27 7.57
C SER A 960 -31.21 -19.11 8.06
N ARG A 961 -30.63 -17.92 8.19
CA ARG A 961 -31.41 -16.70 8.41
C ARG A 961 -31.72 -16.06 7.07
N GLU A 962 -32.98 -15.68 6.89
CA GLU A 962 -33.45 -14.95 5.70
C GLU A 962 -32.88 -13.52 5.66
N PHE A 963 -32.57 -12.94 6.82
CA PHE A 963 -31.96 -11.62 6.94
C PHE A 963 -30.83 -11.62 7.96
N ASP A 964 -29.75 -10.88 7.69
CA ASP A 964 -28.69 -10.71 8.67
C ASP A 964 -27.85 -9.44 8.47
N TRP A 965 -27.17 -9.02 9.54
CA TRP A 965 -26.21 -7.93 9.52
C TRP A 965 -24.86 -8.42 8.97
N VAL A 966 -24.29 -7.72 8.01
CA VAL A 966 -22.96 -8.03 7.48
C VAL A 966 -22.07 -6.79 7.50
N THR A 967 -20.77 -7.00 7.61
CA THR A 967 -19.78 -5.93 7.55
C THR A 967 -19.47 -5.55 6.10
N THR A 968 -19.00 -4.32 5.85
CA THR A 968 -18.58 -3.87 4.50
C THR A 968 -17.66 -4.88 3.78
N PRO A 969 -16.62 -5.48 4.40
CA PRO A 969 -15.77 -6.46 3.71
C PRO A 969 -16.52 -7.73 3.27
N THR A 970 -17.51 -8.16 4.04
CA THR A 970 -18.33 -9.34 3.75
C THR A 970 -19.27 -9.06 2.58
N LEU A 971 -19.97 -7.92 2.61
CA LEU A 971 -20.86 -7.50 1.53
C LEU A 971 -20.09 -7.23 0.22
N THR A 972 -18.89 -6.65 0.32
CA THR A 972 -18.00 -6.45 -0.83
C THR A 972 -17.65 -7.79 -1.49
N LEU A 973 -17.25 -8.80 -0.70
CA LEU A 973 -16.96 -10.13 -1.22
C LEU A 973 -18.18 -10.78 -1.88
N ALA A 974 -19.35 -10.68 -1.24
CA ALA A 974 -20.57 -11.26 -1.77
C ALA A 974 -20.92 -10.65 -3.15
N ASN A 975 -20.84 -9.32 -3.29
CA ASN A 975 -21.06 -8.65 -4.57
C ASN A 975 -20.02 -9.05 -5.62
N GLU A 976 -18.73 -9.17 -5.25
CA GLU A 976 -17.66 -9.66 -6.15
C GLU A 976 -17.93 -11.08 -6.68
N LEU A 977 -18.55 -11.93 -5.86
CA LEU A 977 -18.92 -13.30 -6.22
C LEU A 977 -20.29 -13.39 -6.91
N GLY A 978 -20.93 -12.26 -7.21
CA GLY A 978 -22.18 -12.19 -7.97
C GLY A 978 -23.45 -12.33 -7.15
N TYR A 979 -23.39 -12.20 -5.83
CA TYR A 979 -24.58 -12.13 -4.98
C TYR A 979 -25.18 -10.71 -5.07
N ASP A 980 -26.41 -10.60 -5.55
CA ASP A 980 -27.16 -9.34 -5.55
C ASP A 980 -27.94 -9.23 -4.24
N LEU A 981 -27.45 -8.40 -3.32
CA LEU A 981 -27.96 -8.28 -1.96
C LEU A 981 -28.62 -6.93 -1.74
N GLU A 982 -29.92 -6.96 -1.42
CA GLU A 982 -30.67 -5.76 -1.09
C GLU A 982 -30.36 -5.31 0.35
N VAL A 983 -29.95 -4.04 0.52
CA VAL A 983 -29.71 -3.42 1.83
C VAL A 983 -31.03 -2.85 2.38
N ARG A 984 -31.53 -3.43 3.47
CA ARG A 984 -32.76 -3.02 4.15
C ARG A 984 -32.53 -1.99 5.25
N GLN A 985 -31.38 -2.08 5.94
CA GLN A 985 -30.95 -1.13 6.97
C GLN A 985 -29.43 -0.97 6.92
N ALA A 986 -28.89 0.16 7.38
CA ALA A 986 -27.45 0.32 7.48
C ALA A 986 -27.02 1.17 8.68
N TRP A 987 -25.83 0.89 9.20
CA TRP A 987 -25.10 1.74 10.14
C TRP A 987 -23.74 2.04 9.52
N VAL A 988 -23.48 3.31 9.20
CA VAL A 988 -22.30 3.69 8.39
C VAL A 988 -21.51 4.79 9.08
N TRP A 989 -20.19 4.69 9.04
CA TRP A 989 -19.29 5.73 9.54
C TRP A 989 -18.78 6.59 8.38
N GLU A 990 -19.33 7.79 8.25
CA GLU A 990 -18.84 8.81 7.31
C GLU A 990 -17.43 9.30 7.70
N GLN A 991 -17.15 9.34 9.00
CA GLN A 991 -15.80 9.55 9.51
C GLN A 991 -15.09 8.20 9.67
N HIS A 992 -14.02 8.01 8.91
CA HIS A 992 -13.22 6.79 8.98
C HIS A 992 -11.76 7.09 8.69
N ALA A 993 -10.89 6.19 9.12
CA ALA A 993 -9.48 6.27 8.80
C ALA A 993 -8.82 4.90 8.87
N ARG A 994 -7.64 4.80 8.25
CA ARG A 994 -6.72 3.68 8.44
C ARG A 994 -5.98 3.80 9.77
N VAL A 995 -6.72 3.76 10.87
CA VAL A 995 -6.21 4.05 12.22
C VAL A 995 -5.09 3.08 12.62
N LEU A 996 -5.15 1.83 12.16
CA LEU A 996 -4.19 0.77 12.48
C LEU A 996 -3.04 0.61 11.47
N ASP A 997 -2.98 1.38 10.38
CA ASP A 997 -1.90 1.28 9.39
C ASP A 997 -0.49 1.46 10.00
N PRO A 998 -0.23 2.46 10.87
CA PRO A 998 1.07 2.61 11.52
C PRO A 998 1.45 1.39 12.38
N TRP A 999 0.48 0.86 13.12
CA TRP A 999 0.64 -0.31 13.97
C TRP A 999 0.93 -1.58 13.16
N TYR A 1000 0.15 -1.81 12.10
CA TYR A 1000 0.35 -2.90 11.15
C TYR A 1000 1.75 -2.89 10.52
N LYS A 1001 2.21 -1.72 10.06
CA LYS A 1001 3.55 -1.55 9.47
C LYS A 1001 4.65 -1.89 10.47
N ARG A 1002 4.50 -1.47 11.73
CA ARG A 1002 5.50 -1.70 12.78
C ARG A 1002 5.60 -3.18 13.16
N ILE A 1003 4.47 -3.87 13.29
CA ILE A 1003 4.44 -5.31 13.57
C ILE A 1003 4.96 -6.12 12.39
N THR A 1004 4.60 -5.76 11.16
CA THR A 1004 5.08 -6.46 9.96
C THR A 1004 6.59 -6.33 9.79
N ALA A 1005 7.14 -5.13 10.02
CA ALA A 1005 8.58 -4.91 10.05
C ALA A 1005 9.27 -5.73 11.16
N ALA A 1006 8.70 -5.74 12.37
CA ALA A 1006 9.22 -6.52 13.49
C ALA A 1006 9.23 -8.03 13.20
N ARG A 1007 8.15 -8.57 12.64
CA ARG A 1007 8.07 -9.99 12.24
C ARG A 1007 9.10 -10.37 11.19
N THR A 1008 9.36 -9.47 10.23
CA THR A 1008 10.38 -9.69 9.20
C THR A 1008 11.78 -9.66 9.80
N ALA A 1009 12.02 -8.75 10.77
CA ALA A 1009 13.31 -8.64 11.46
C ALA A 1009 13.61 -9.83 12.40
N THR A 1010 12.59 -10.60 12.79
CA THR A 1010 12.73 -11.82 13.62
C THR A 1010 12.58 -13.11 12.80
N ASP A 1011 12.75 -13.05 11.48
CA ASP A 1011 12.73 -14.20 10.57
C ASP A 1011 14.11 -14.85 10.45
N ASP A 1012 14.69 -15.21 11.59
CA ASP A 1012 15.97 -15.92 11.69
C ASP A 1012 15.82 -17.09 12.67
N GLU A 1013 15.78 -18.31 12.14
CA GLU A 1013 15.62 -19.54 12.92
C GLU A 1013 16.94 -20.00 13.57
N SER A 1014 18.07 -19.36 13.26
CA SER A 1014 19.36 -19.69 13.86
C SER A 1014 19.58 -19.08 15.25
N ASP A 1015 18.83 -18.02 15.60
CA ASP A 1015 18.88 -17.37 16.92
C ASP A 1015 17.65 -17.75 17.76
N PRO A 1016 17.81 -18.59 18.80
CA PRO A 1016 16.68 -19.06 19.63
C PRO A 1016 15.96 -17.92 20.36
N ASP A 1017 16.62 -16.81 20.67
CA ASP A 1017 15.96 -15.68 21.32
C ASP A 1017 15.19 -14.83 20.32
N LEU A 1018 15.64 -14.71 19.06
CA LEU A 1018 14.82 -14.09 18.00
C LEU A 1018 13.58 -14.93 17.71
N ALA A 1019 13.70 -16.26 17.74
CA ALA A 1019 12.54 -17.16 17.65
C ALA A 1019 11.57 -16.96 18.82
N ALA A 1020 12.06 -16.82 20.06
CA ALA A 1020 11.23 -16.49 21.23
C ALA A 1020 10.54 -15.13 21.07
N VAL A 1021 11.26 -14.10 20.61
CA VAL A 1021 10.69 -12.76 20.33
C VAL A 1021 9.64 -12.81 19.22
N ARG A 1022 9.83 -13.65 18.19
CA ARG A 1022 8.83 -13.87 17.15
C ARG A 1022 7.54 -14.47 17.72
N THR A 1023 7.64 -15.40 18.65
CA THR A 1023 6.49 -15.94 19.40
C THR A 1023 5.80 -14.85 20.22
N MET A 1024 6.57 -14.02 20.94
CA MET A 1024 6.03 -12.87 21.68
C MET A 1024 5.26 -11.91 20.76
N LEU A 1025 5.80 -11.61 19.57
CA LEU A 1025 5.13 -10.77 18.57
C LEU A 1025 3.84 -11.40 18.07
N LYS A 1026 3.82 -12.73 17.84
CA LYS A 1026 2.62 -13.48 17.47
C LYS A 1026 1.52 -13.36 18.51
N GLU A 1027 1.87 -13.61 19.77
CA GLU A 1027 0.94 -13.49 20.90
C GLU A 1027 0.42 -12.06 21.04
N LEU A 1028 1.28 -11.06 20.86
CA LEU A 1028 0.92 -9.64 20.92
C LEU A 1028 -0.15 -9.28 19.89
N TYR A 1029 0.09 -9.51 18.60
CA TYR A 1029 -0.86 -9.03 17.59
C TYR A 1029 -2.17 -9.83 17.61
N THR A 1030 -2.12 -11.15 17.91
CA THR A 1030 -3.33 -11.98 17.98
C THR A 1030 -4.19 -11.56 19.15
N ARG A 1031 -3.61 -11.46 20.35
CA ARG A 1031 -4.37 -11.09 21.56
C ARG A 1031 -4.83 -9.64 21.53
N SER A 1032 -4.04 -8.68 21.01
CA SER A 1032 -4.50 -7.29 20.87
C SER A 1032 -5.71 -7.17 19.94
N ILE A 1033 -5.77 -7.91 18.83
CA ILE A 1033 -6.93 -7.89 17.94
C ILE A 1033 -8.15 -8.53 18.62
N GLY A 1034 -7.97 -9.65 19.31
CA GLY A 1034 -9.04 -10.30 20.08
C GLY A 1034 -9.63 -9.39 21.15
N MET A 1035 -8.76 -8.75 21.95
CA MET A 1035 -9.15 -7.88 23.06
C MET A 1035 -9.99 -6.67 22.67
N MET A 1036 -9.87 -6.17 21.44
CA MET A 1036 -10.70 -5.04 20.96
C MET A 1036 -12.20 -5.36 20.99
N GLY A 1037 -12.60 -6.64 20.91
CA GLY A 1037 -14.00 -7.06 20.98
C GLY A 1037 -14.42 -7.73 22.29
N SER A 1038 -13.53 -7.82 23.29
CA SER A 1038 -13.84 -8.52 24.54
C SER A 1038 -14.65 -7.62 25.47
N ARG A 1039 -15.92 -7.96 25.70
CA ARG A 1039 -16.78 -7.23 26.64
C ARG A 1039 -16.27 -7.36 28.08
N THR A 1040 -15.98 -8.59 28.49
CA THR A 1040 -15.52 -8.92 29.84
C THR A 1040 -14.31 -8.10 30.28
N HIS A 1041 -13.39 -7.81 29.36
CA HIS A 1041 -12.08 -7.25 29.72
C HIS A 1041 -11.81 -5.85 29.18
N ALA A 1042 -12.49 -5.39 28.13
CA ALA A 1042 -12.21 -4.12 27.48
C ALA A 1042 -13.38 -3.12 27.52
N GLU A 1043 -14.61 -3.55 27.80
CA GLU A 1043 -15.77 -2.66 27.82
C GLU A 1043 -15.54 -1.43 28.71
N GLY A 1044 -15.90 -0.24 28.21
CA GLY A 1044 -15.65 1.04 28.88
C GLY A 1044 -14.22 1.59 28.77
N THR A 1045 -13.31 0.92 28.04
CA THR A 1045 -11.94 1.42 27.77
C THR A 1045 -11.82 2.11 26.41
N THR A 1046 -10.79 2.94 26.22
CA THR A 1046 -10.43 3.55 24.92
C THR A 1046 -9.88 2.55 23.90
N THR A 1047 -9.93 1.25 24.19
CA THR A 1047 -9.44 0.17 23.32
C THR A 1047 -10.55 -0.79 22.90
N PHE A 1048 -11.75 -0.61 23.42
CA PHE A 1048 -12.90 -1.44 23.07
C PHE A 1048 -13.57 -0.92 21.81
N TYR A 1049 -13.33 -1.63 20.71
CA TYR A 1049 -13.85 -1.34 19.38
C TYR A 1049 -14.28 -2.66 18.71
N PRO A 1050 -15.39 -3.28 19.17
CA PRO A 1050 -15.85 -4.54 18.59
C PRO A 1050 -16.09 -4.40 17.09
N GLU A 1051 -16.58 -3.25 16.61
CA GLU A 1051 -16.72 -2.98 15.19
C GLU A 1051 -15.40 -2.98 14.41
N ARG A 1052 -14.31 -2.46 14.98
CA ARG A 1052 -13.00 -2.55 14.32
C ARG A 1052 -12.54 -4.00 14.23
N ARG A 1053 -12.73 -4.79 15.30
CA ARG A 1053 -12.44 -6.24 15.30
C ARG A 1053 -13.24 -6.97 14.22
N HIS A 1054 -14.56 -6.73 14.13
CA HIS A 1054 -15.42 -7.38 13.14
C HIS A 1054 -14.97 -7.07 11.71
N HIS A 1055 -14.65 -5.81 11.39
CA HIS A 1055 -14.15 -5.46 10.06
C HIS A 1055 -12.80 -6.14 9.74
N ILE A 1056 -11.91 -6.30 10.71
CA ILE A 1056 -10.63 -6.99 10.54
C ILE A 1056 -10.84 -8.48 10.27
N VAL A 1057 -11.67 -9.15 11.08
CA VAL A 1057 -11.99 -10.59 10.92
C VAL A 1057 -12.70 -10.83 9.60
N ALA A 1058 -13.70 -10.01 9.26
CA ALA A 1058 -14.41 -10.07 7.99
C ALA A 1058 -13.49 -9.94 6.79
N LYS A 1059 -12.55 -8.98 6.82
CA LYS A 1059 -11.59 -8.79 5.73
C LYS A 1059 -10.60 -9.94 5.63
N ALA A 1060 -10.16 -10.51 6.76
CA ALA A 1060 -9.32 -11.71 6.78
C ALA A 1060 -10.04 -12.90 6.14
N ARG A 1061 -11.30 -13.15 6.52
CA ARG A 1061 -12.17 -14.17 5.91
C ARG A 1061 -12.36 -13.91 4.42
N ALA A 1062 -12.70 -12.69 4.02
CA ALA A 1062 -12.90 -12.35 2.60
C ALA A 1062 -11.63 -12.59 1.78
N ASN A 1063 -10.47 -12.23 2.30
CA ASN A 1063 -9.19 -12.53 1.65
C ASN A 1063 -8.91 -14.03 1.55
N LEU A 1064 -9.39 -14.85 2.49
CA LEU A 1064 -9.23 -16.32 2.46
C LEU A 1064 -10.16 -16.92 1.40
N LEU A 1065 -11.43 -16.54 1.41
CA LEU A 1065 -12.42 -17.01 0.45
C LEU A 1065 -12.07 -16.62 -0.99
N ARG A 1066 -11.61 -15.39 -1.26
CA ARG A 1066 -11.09 -15.01 -2.58
C ARG A 1066 -9.99 -15.96 -3.05
N ARG A 1067 -9.09 -16.36 -2.14
CA ARG A 1067 -7.99 -17.26 -2.47
C ARG A 1067 -8.49 -18.68 -2.73
N ILE A 1068 -9.41 -19.18 -1.92
CA ILE A 1068 -10.04 -20.49 -2.09
C ILE A 1068 -10.76 -20.56 -3.45
N VAL A 1069 -11.58 -19.56 -3.77
CA VAL A 1069 -12.32 -19.50 -5.03
C VAL A 1069 -11.36 -19.42 -6.21
N GLN A 1070 -10.32 -18.59 -6.12
CA GLN A 1070 -9.29 -18.53 -7.15
C GLN A 1070 -8.59 -19.88 -7.36
N ILE A 1071 -8.18 -20.57 -6.28
CA ILE A 1071 -7.54 -21.89 -6.37
C ILE A 1071 -8.48 -22.91 -7.03
N GLY A 1072 -9.75 -22.93 -6.63
CA GLY A 1072 -10.75 -23.84 -7.20
C GLY A 1072 -11.02 -23.57 -8.68
N GLN A 1073 -11.03 -22.30 -9.10
CA GLN A 1073 -11.17 -21.90 -10.50
C GLN A 1073 -9.94 -22.23 -11.35
N ASP A 1074 -8.74 -21.99 -10.82
CA ASP A 1074 -7.48 -22.18 -11.55
C ASP A 1074 -7.08 -23.66 -11.66
N SER A 1075 -7.32 -24.45 -10.60
CA SER A 1075 -6.84 -25.85 -10.48
C SER A 1075 -7.93 -26.92 -10.60
N GLY A 1076 -9.20 -26.55 -10.45
CA GLY A 1076 -10.31 -27.50 -10.30
C GLY A 1076 -10.38 -28.20 -8.93
N VAL A 1077 -9.42 -27.94 -8.03
CA VAL A 1077 -9.34 -28.55 -6.70
C VAL A 1077 -9.99 -27.64 -5.66
N TRP A 1078 -10.99 -28.16 -4.96
CA TRP A 1078 -11.78 -27.42 -3.98
C TRP A 1078 -11.51 -27.91 -2.56
N PRO A 1079 -11.63 -27.04 -1.54
CA PRO A 1079 -11.36 -27.46 -0.16
C PRO A 1079 -12.43 -28.45 0.33
N LEU A 1080 -12.02 -29.35 1.22
CA LEU A 1080 -12.92 -30.24 1.96
C LEU A 1080 -13.32 -29.65 3.30
N ALA A 1081 -12.43 -28.89 3.93
CA ALA A 1081 -12.68 -28.22 5.19
C ALA A 1081 -11.91 -26.89 5.29
N VAL A 1082 -12.48 -25.95 6.05
CA VAL A 1082 -11.86 -24.68 6.41
C VAL A 1082 -12.17 -24.40 7.87
N LYS A 1083 -11.14 -24.11 8.69
CA LYS A 1083 -11.31 -23.71 10.08
C LYS A 1083 -10.35 -22.56 10.42
N THR A 1084 -10.92 -21.40 10.70
CA THR A 1084 -10.27 -20.10 10.87
C THR A 1084 -9.42 -19.74 9.65
N ASP A 1085 -8.12 -20.02 9.69
CA ASP A 1085 -7.13 -19.78 8.65
C ASP A 1085 -6.52 -21.06 8.06
N THR A 1086 -6.93 -22.24 8.54
CA THR A 1086 -6.57 -23.55 8.00
C THR A 1086 -7.50 -23.97 6.87
N VAL A 1087 -6.95 -24.43 5.75
CA VAL A 1087 -7.69 -25.01 4.62
C VAL A 1087 -7.20 -26.42 4.32
N VAL A 1088 -8.12 -27.36 4.09
CA VAL A 1088 -7.82 -28.78 3.84
C VAL A 1088 -8.18 -29.16 2.41
N TYR A 1089 -7.24 -29.78 1.70
CA TYR A 1089 -7.41 -30.31 0.34
C TYR A 1089 -7.06 -31.80 0.28
N ALA A 1090 -7.80 -32.57 -0.52
CA ALA A 1090 -7.45 -33.96 -0.84
C ALA A 1090 -6.45 -34.04 -2.01
N SER A 1091 -5.61 -35.09 -2.00
CA SER A 1091 -4.55 -35.29 -2.99
C SER A 1091 -4.18 -36.77 -3.15
N ALA A 1092 -3.70 -37.14 -4.34
CA ALA A 1092 -3.04 -38.43 -4.58
C ALA A 1092 -1.53 -38.38 -4.26
N GLU A 1093 -0.94 -37.20 -4.18
CA GLU A 1093 0.47 -36.97 -3.87
C GLU A 1093 0.67 -36.93 -2.35
N PRO A 1094 1.53 -37.79 -1.76
CA PRO A 1094 1.82 -37.79 -0.32
C PRO A 1094 2.61 -36.56 0.16
N ASP A 1095 3.39 -35.91 -0.70
CA ASP A 1095 4.17 -34.72 -0.31
C ASP A 1095 3.29 -33.45 -0.32
N PRO A 1096 2.99 -32.83 0.85
CA PRO A 1096 2.14 -31.65 0.94
C PRO A 1096 2.68 -30.43 0.19
N ILE A 1097 3.99 -30.34 -0.09
CA ILE A 1097 4.55 -29.22 -0.86
C ILE A 1097 4.21 -29.39 -2.34
N LYS A 1098 4.27 -30.62 -2.85
CA LYS A 1098 3.93 -30.94 -4.25
C LYS A 1098 2.42 -31.02 -4.47
N ALA A 1099 1.68 -31.41 -3.44
CA ALA A 1099 0.22 -31.51 -3.44
C ALA A 1099 -0.50 -30.16 -3.33
N TRP A 1100 0.22 -29.05 -3.13
CA TRP A 1100 -0.37 -27.72 -3.01
C TRP A 1100 -1.11 -27.33 -4.32
N PRO A 1101 -2.43 -27.09 -4.28
CA PRO A 1101 -3.21 -26.81 -5.49
C PRO A 1101 -3.14 -25.36 -5.97
N GLY A 1102 -2.56 -24.45 -5.17
CA GLY A 1102 -2.45 -23.03 -5.51
C GLY A 1102 -1.13 -22.66 -6.19
N ASP A 1103 -0.99 -21.37 -6.52
CA ASP A 1103 0.27 -20.82 -7.04
C ASP A 1103 1.41 -21.01 -6.00
N PRO A 1104 2.60 -21.50 -6.41
CA PRO A 1104 3.75 -21.69 -5.51
C PRO A 1104 4.15 -20.44 -4.72
N LYS A 1105 3.90 -19.23 -5.23
CA LYS A 1105 4.19 -17.97 -4.50
C LYS A 1105 3.34 -17.78 -3.24
N HIS A 1106 2.24 -18.53 -3.13
CA HIS A 1106 1.35 -18.51 -1.98
C HIS A 1106 1.69 -19.58 -0.94
N LEU A 1107 2.62 -20.49 -1.24
CA LEU A 1107 3.11 -21.48 -0.29
C LEU A 1107 4.38 -20.94 0.40
N GLY A 1108 4.40 -20.94 1.74
CA GLY A 1108 5.53 -20.45 2.53
C GLY A 1108 5.14 -19.90 3.90
N ARG A 1109 6.14 -19.39 4.64
CA ARG A 1109 5.97 -18.81 5.99
C ARG A 1109 5.74 -17.29 6.01
N GLY A 1110 5.71 -16.65 4.83
CA GLY A 1110 5.47 -15.21 4.68
C GLY A 1110 4.06 -14.79 5.11
N LEU A 1111 3.86 -13.49 5.34
CA LEU A 1111 2.56 -12.97 5.76
C LEU A 1111 1.49 -13.23 4.69
N GLY A 1112 0.42 -13.92 5.09
CA GLY A 1112 -0.68 -14.27 4.20
C GLY A 1112 -0.42 -15.44 3.23
N GLN A 1113 0.76 -16.07 3.31
CA GLN A 1113 1.07 -17.35 2.65
C GLN A 1113 0.55 -18.54 3.48
N PHE A 1114 0.42 -19.68 2.81
CA PHE A 1114 0.00 -20.95 3.36
C PHE A 1114 1.23 -21.78 3.69
N LYS A 1115 1.36 -22.25 4.92
CA LYS A 1115 2.36 -23.24 5.30
C LYS A 1115 1.68 -24.56 5.58
N VAL A 1116 2.38 -25.66 5.36
CA VAL A 1116 1.91 -26.99 5.74
C VAL A 1116 1.72 -27.02 7.26
N GLU A 1117 0.52 -27.38 7.70
CA GLU A 1117 0.15 -27.54 9.10
C GLU A 1117 0.09 -29.01 9.50
N GLY A 1118 -0.40 -29.87 8.60
CA GLY A 1118 -0.59 -31.29 8.87
C GLY A 1118 -0.88 -32.10 7.60
N THR A 1119 -0.72 -33.42 7.68
CA THR A 1119 -1.02 -34.36 6.58
C THR A 1119 -1.49 -35.68 7.17
N GLY A 1120 -2.49 -36.29 6.54
CA GLY A 1120 -3.04 -37.58 6.96
C GLY A 1120 -3.71 -38.32 5.81
N LEU A 1121 -4.34 -39.46 6.13
CA LEU A 1121 -5.13 -40.23 5.16
C LEU A 1121 -6.54 -39.65 5.05
N LEU A 1122 -7.07 -39.59 3.83
CA LEU A 1122 -8.44 -39.13 3.60
C LEU A 1122 -9.44 -40.01 4.36
N ALA A 1123 -9.21 -41.33 4.37
CA ALA A 1123 -10.07 -42.30 5.05
C ALA A 1123 -10.31 -41.97 6.53
N ASP A 1124 -9.27 -41.50 7.22
CA ASP A 1124 -9.33 -41.15 8.64
C ASP A 1124 -10.09 -39.83 8.87
N GLN A 1125 -10.10 -38.93 7.88
CA GLN A 1125 -10.85 -37.66 7.95
C GLN A 1125 -12.31 -37.77 7.51
N LEU A 1126 -12.71 -38.80 6.75
CA LEU A 1126 -14.07 -38.95 6.25
C LEU A 1126 -15.17 -38.84 7.33
N PRO A 1127 -15.02 -39.37 8.56
CA PRO A 1127 -16.01 -39.19 9.62
C PRO A 1127 -16.21 -37.73 10.04
N HIS A 1128 -15.15 -36.91 9.94
CA HIS A 1128 -15.14 -35.51 10.36
C HIS A 1128 -15.57 -34.53 9.26
N LEU A 1129 -15.81 -35.01 8.04
CA LEU A 1129 -16.21 -34.22 6.86
C LEU A 1129 -17.70 -34.35 6.51
N GLN A 1130 -18.49 -35.08 7.30
CA GLN A 1130 -19.92 -35.30 7.04
C GLN A 1130 -20.80 -34.12 7.48
N GLY A 1131 -20.33 -33.32 8.44
CA GLY A 1131 -21.07 -32.19 9.01
C GLY A 1131 -20.83 -30.87 8.28
N PRO A 1132 -21.64 -29.83 8.58
CA PRO A 1132 -21.48 -28.49 8.01
C PRO A 1132 -20.27 -27.73 8.56
N SER A 1133 -19.60 -28.27 9.58
CA SER A 1133 -18.42 -27.70 10.23
C SER A 1133 -17.36 -28.78 10.45
N TRP A 1134 -16.09 -28.36 10.49
CA TRP A 1134 -14.97 -29.25 10.76
C TRP A 1134 -14.69 -29.28 12.28
N PRO A 1135 -14.84 -30.44 12.94
CA PRO A 1135 -14.68 -30.55 14.38
C PRO A 1135 -13.21 -30.53 14.82
N ASP A 1136 -12.97 -30.25 16.10
CA ASP A 1136 -11.63 -30.10 16.66
C ASP A 1136 -10.82 -31.41 16.68
N ASP A 1137 -11.50 -32.54 16.89
CA ASP A 1137 -10.90 -33.88 16.79
C ASP A 1137 -10.38 -34.16 15.37
N GLY A 1138 -11.11 -33.75 14.33
CA GLY A 1138 -10.69 -33.84 12.94
C GLY A 1138 -9.43 -33.03 12.66
N LYS A 1139 -9.36 -31.79 13.17
CA LYS A 1139 -8.14 -30.96 13.07
C LYS A 1139 -6.97 -31.54 13.87
N ALA A 1140 -7.23 -32.04 15.08
CA ALA A 1140 -6.22 -32.66 15.92
C ALA A 1140 -5.61 -33.90 15.24
N LEU A 1141 -6.43 -34.71 14.59
CA LEU A 1141 -6.02 -35.90 13.86
C LEU A 1141 -5.05 -35.59 12.69
N LEU A 1142 -5.20 -34.45 12.00
CA LEU A 1142 -4.27 -34.04 10.93
C LEU A 1142 -2.99 -33.36 11.44
N THR A 1143 -3.10 -32.59 12.52
CA THR A 1143 -2.03 -31.69 12.97
C THR A 1143 -1.22 -32.24 14.13
N GLY A 1144 -1.68 -33.31 14.79
CA GLY A 1144 -1.07 -33.89 15.99
C GLY A 1144 -1.17 -32.98 17.22
N ARG A 1145 -2.01 -31.93 17.18
CA ARG A 1145 -2.22 -30.99 18.29
C ARG A 1145 -3.58 -31.23 18.91
N THR A 1146 -3.61 -31.53 20.20
CA THR A 1146 -4.85 -31.42 21.00
C THR A 1146 -5.33 -29.96 20.99
N PRO A 1147 -6.64 -29.71 21.13
CA PRO A 1147 -7.16 -28.35 21.27
C PRO A 1147 -6.39 -27.62 22.38
N ASP A 1148 -5.87 -26.43 22.09
CA ASP A 1148 -5.33 -25.53 23.12
C ASP A 1148 -6.54 -25.05 23.95
N ASP A 1149 -6.60 -25.43 25.23
CA ASP A 1149 -7.59 -24.97 26.23
C ASP A 1149 -7.46 -23.46 26.56
N GLY A 1150 -7.11 -22.60 25.60
CA GLY A 1150 -6.56 -21.27 25.90
C GLY A 1150 -6.92 -20.13 24.95
N SER A 1151 -7.89 -20.29 24.05
CA SER A 1151 -8.41 -19.16 23.27
C SER A 1151 -9.93 -19.09 23.30
N GLU A 1152 -10.45 -18.69 24.47
CA GLU A 1152 -11.67 -17.88 24.58
C GLU A 1152 -11.33 -16.38 24.58
#